data_AF-A0A0F9Y430-F1
#
_entry.id   AF-A0A0F9Y430-F1
#
_cell.length_a   1.000
_cell.length_b   1.000
_cell.length_c   1.000
_cell.angle_alpha   90.00
_cell.angle_beta   90.00
_cell.angle_gamma   90.00
#
_symmetry.space_group_name_H-M   'P 1'
#
loop_
_entity.id
_entity.type
_entity.pdbx_description
1 polymer ?
#
loop_
_entity_poly.entity_id
_entity_poly.type
_entity_poly.pdbx_seq_one_letter_code
_entity_poly.pdbx_strand_id
1 'polypeptide(L)'
;MMLATDLDGTFLGGDPDNRQRLYQLINAHPGIKLVFVTGRGLEVVVPLLSDPAIPRPDYIICDVGATVVDGETLQPVYPVQSDIEADWPGEQVVAQRLSVFPGLERQDVPQQRRCSYFCEPDAVTDKVREAMEGLGCDLLFSAGMYLDCLPRGVNKGSTLRRLVDHIGGSMEEVLVAGDTLNDLSMYEQGFKGVCVGESEAALLEATGDRAKVLHARLSGCGGILEAISHFGFLGPLGVDSELRDLQIKGKADLVMVYHRLPYEEVIEDGKLVRRPPTSPNGILPTLLSFFGGDQPGSWVAWSIHDARKREAFEVHTKVDAEHYPNLVAARVALSKDDVDVFYKRFSKEAFWPTLHTFWERAIFREEDWAVFLKVNRLFAERTAAEAADGAVVWLHDYNLWMVPAFLRPLRPDLNIAFFHHTYFPSADVFNVLPWRREIIGSLLQCDYIGFHIPRQSENFVDVVRGVAPVEVLEEKGCAPRYLTYGCAVGLDRMTTRISVHGRPIGLGAHPVGLDVGRIKTITETDECQEQIDELREQLKSVRVVLSVERLDYTKGTHAKLLAFEALLEAHPELIGKVTLINICVPAAREMTIYDELLGQIEQAVGRINGRFSRVGWTPVQFFYRAVPFKELIAYYLMADVMWITPLRDGLNLVAKEYVATQGLLGGTGTLVLSEFAGAAAELHGALLTNPHDPHDLRDTLYIGLTLGKAEREARLKELFGIVQHNDIKRWGDEFLEGVRHARVLALEHLADKVA
;
A
#
# COMPACT_ATOMS: atom_id res chain seq x y z
N MET A 1 20.60 -25.86 7.28
CA MET A 1 21.48 -25.11 8.22
C MET A 1 20.63 -24.14 9.04
N MET A 2 21.10 -23.72 10.20
CA MET A 2 20.49 -22.63 10.97
C MET A 2 21.46 -21.47 11.08
N LEU A 3 21.02 -20.26 10.74
CA LEU A 3 21.74 -19.01 10.97
C LEU A 3 21.13 -18.32 12.20
N ALA A 4 21.85 -18.31 13.31
CA ALA A 4 21.46 -17.59 14.52
C ALA A 4 22.33 -16.33 14.64
N THR A 5 21.72 -15.15 14.59
CA THR A 5 22.47 -13.91 14.38
C THR A 5 21.99 -12.80 15.30
N ASP A 6 22.92 -12.03 15.84
CA ASP A 6 22.59 -10.72 16.39
C ASP A 6 22.13 -9.77 15.27
N LEU A 7 21.38 -8.74 15.64
CA LEU A 7 20.81 -7.76 14.73
C LEU A 7 21.72 -6.54 14.56
N ASP A 8 22.17 -5.95 15.66
CA ASP A 8 22.90 -4.68 15.68
C ASP A 8 24.35 -4.94 15.28
N GLY A 9 24.92 -4.14 14.37
CA GLY A 9 26.29 -4.34 13.86
C GLY A 9 26.52 -5.63 13.05
N THR A 10 25.60 -6.60 13.14
CA THR A 10 25.70 -7.93 12.53
C THR A 10 24.69 -8.12 11.37
N PHE A 11 23.43 -8.48 11.63
CA PHE A 11 22.47 -8.79 10.56
C PHE A 11 21.87 -7.55 9.88
N LEU A 12 21.68 -6.47 10.62
CA LEU A 12 21.23 -5.18 10.08
C LEU A 12 22.43 -4.30 9.68
N GLY A 13 23.62 -4.60 10.21
CA GLY A 13 24.85 -3.85 10.01
C GLY A 13 25.62 -4.19 8.73
N GLY A 14 26.75 -3.52 8.56
CA GLY A 14 27.66 -3.70 7.43
C GLY A 14 27.18 -3.06 6.11
N ASP A 15 27.91 -3.42 5.06
CA ASP A 15 27.70 -2.92 3.70
C ASP A 15 26.31 -3.31 3.13
N PRO A 16 25.53 -2.37 2.56
CA PRO A 16 24.19 -2.64 2.05
C PRO A 16 24.12 -3.72 0.96
N ASP A 17 25.11 -3.80 0.07
CA ASP A 17 25.13 -4.79 -1.01
C ASP A 17 25.30 -6.20 -0.42
N ASN A 18 26.21 -6.36 0.55
CA ASN A 18 26.38 -7.63 1.24
C ASN A 18 25.14 -8.04 2.04
N ARG A 19 24.44 -7.09 2.67
CA ARG A 19 23.16 -7.36 3.36
C ARG A 19 22.10 -7.85 2.38
N GLN A 20 21.93 -7.18 1.26
CA GLN A 20 21.02 -7.59 0.20
C GLN A 20 21.34 -9.00 -0.32
N ARG A 21 22.62 -9.30 -0.56
CA ARG A 21 23.07 -10.64 -0.99
C ARG A 21 22.73 -11.72 0.01
N LEU A 22 22.96 -11.49 1.30
CA LEU A 22 22.60 -12.45 2.36
C LEU A 22 21.08 -12.64 2.42
N TYR A 23 20.31 -11.56 2.33
CA TYR A 23 18.86 -11.63 2.43
C TYR A 23 18.24 -12.38 1.25
N GLN A 24 18.73 -12.12 0.03
CA GLN A 24 18.34 -12.88 -1.16
C GLN A 24 18.69 -14.36 -1.03
N LEU A 25 19.88 -14.67 -0.50
CA LEU A 25 20.30 -16.05 -0.27
C LEU A 25 19.37 -16.77 0.71
N ILE A 26 19.00 -16.14 1.83
CA ILE A 26 18.07 -16.73 2.81
C ILE A 26 16.71 -16.97 2.15
N ASN A 27 16.16 -15.97 1.46
CA ASN A 27 14.85 -16.06 0.81
C ASN A 27 14.81 -17.10 -0.33
N ALA A 28 15.91 -17.30 -1.06
CA ALA A 28 16.03 -18.29 -2.12
C ALA A 28 16.13 -19.73 -1.60
N HIS A 29 16.50 -19.92 -0.32
CA HIS A 29 16.77 -21.24 0.25
C HIS A 29 15.96 -21.48 1.54
N PRO A 30 14.74 -22.04 1.45
CA PRO A 30 13.92 -22.40 2.61
C PRO A 30 14.58 -23.40 3.59
N GLY A 31 15.71 -24.02 3.19
CA GLY A 31 16.51 -24.88 4.07
C GLY A 31 17.45 -24.12 5.03
N ILE A 32 17.54 -22.80 4.91
CA ILE A 32 18.21 -21.93 5.87
C ILE A 32 17.17 -21.50 6.90
N LYS A 33 17.28 -22.02 8.12
CA LYS A 33 16.47 -21.54 9.24
C LYS A 33 17.10 -20.31 9.85
N LEU A 34 16.40 -19.19 9.89
CA LEU A 34 16.90 -17.94 10.43
C LEU A 34 16.40 -17.72 11.86
N VAL A 35 17.31 -17.41 12.77
CA VAL A 35 17.00 -17.10 14.16
C VAL A 35 17.60 -15.75 14.52
N PHE A 36 16.75 -14.78 14.88
CA PHE A 36 17.23 -13.52 15.43
C PHE A 36 17.56 -13.72 16.91
N VAL A 37 18.76 -13.36 17.32
CA VAL A 37 19.24 -13.50 18.70
C VAL A 37 19.75 -12.16 19.19
N THR A 38 18.86 -11.37 19.79
CA THR A 38 19.10 -9.94 20.04
C THR A 38 18.93 -9.55 21.51
N GLY A 39 19.65 -8.50 21.89
CA GLY A 39 19.41 -7.80 23.16
C GLY A 39 18.17 -6.90 23.13
N ARG A 40 17.52 -6.70 21.98
CA ARG A 40 16.29 -5.91 21.88
C ARG A 40 15.10 -6.62 22.52
N GLY A 41 14.17 -5.86 23.10
CA GLY A 41 12.87 -6.40 23.51
C GLY A 41 12.00 -6.75 22.30
N LEU A 42 11.07 -7.69 22.46
CA LEU A 42 10.24 -8.17 21.35
C LEU A 42 9.49 -7.03 20.63
N GLU A 43 8.96 -6.06 21.37
CA GLU A 43 8.26 -4.89 20.81
C GLU A 43 9.14 -4.03 19.90
N VAL A 44 10.46 -4.04 20.10
CA VAL A 44 11.43 -3.30 19.27
C VAL A 44 11.81 -4.12 18.03
N VAL A 45 11.69 -5.45 18.08
CA VAL A 45 11.94 -6.34 16.94
C VAL A 45 10.74 -6.43 16.01
N VAL A 46 9.52 -6.40 16.55
CA VAL A 46 8.25 -6.49 15.79
C VAL A 46 8.19 -5.55 14.58
N PRO A 47 8.57 -4.26 14.67
CA PRO A 47 8.63 -3.37 13.51
C PRO A 47 9.54 -3.88 12.38
N LEU A 48 10.70 -4.47 12.71
CA LEU A 48 11.63 -5.03 11.72
C LEU A 48 10.99 -6.19 10.94
N LEU A 49 10.18 -7.01 11.61
CA LEU A 49 9.46 -8.12 10.97
C LEU A 49 8.38 -7.64 10.00
N SER A 50 7.96 -6.38 10.15
CA SER A 50 7.02 -5.77 9.23
C SER A 50 7.72 -5.29 7.97
N ASP A 51 9.05 -5.12 7.96
CA ASP A 51 9.81 -4.79 6.75
C ASP A 51 9.99 -6.07 5.89
N PRO A 52 9.33 -6.16 4.73
CA PRO A 52 9.40 -7.35 3.88
C PRO A 52 10.75 -7.49 3.16
N ALA A 53 11.62 -6.48 3.19
CA ALA A 53 12.99 -6.60 2.70
C ALA A 53 13.86 -7.45 3.63
N ILE A 54 13.51 -7.53 4.92
CA ILE A 54 14.22 -8.33 5.91
C ILE A 54 13.68 -9.76 5.85
N PRO A 55 14.52 -10.78 5.65
CA PRO A 55 14.07 -12.17 5.68
C PRO A 55 13.40 -12.47 7.01
N ARG A 56 12.21 -13.08 6.93
CA ARG A 56 11.45 -13.44 8.13
C ARG A 56 12.21 -14.52 8.89
N PRO A 57 12.50 -14.33 10.18
CA PRO A 57 13.09 -15.38 11.00
C PRO A 57 12.07 -16.49 11.28
N ASP A 58 12.55 -17.73 11.41
CA ASP A 58 11.77 -18.86 11.92
C ASP A 58 11.52 -18.71 13.43
N TYR A 59 12.52 -18.20 14.17
CA TYR A 59 12.44 -18.00 15.61
C TYR A 59 13.13 -16.70 16.02
N ILE A 60 12.69 -16.13 17.13
CA ILE A 60 13.23 -14.90 17.67
C ILE A 60 13.54 -15.10 19.15
N ILE A 61 14.80 -14.87 19.51
CA ILE A 61 15.31 -14.81 20.87
C ILE A 61 15.57 -13.33 21.18
N CYS A 62 14.74 -12.76 22.05
CA CYS A 62 14.77 -11.36 22.47
C CYS A 62 15.15 -11.23 23.95
N ASP A 63 15.23 -9.98 24.43
CA ASP A 63 15.45 -9.67 25.85
C ASP A 63 16.71 -10.37 26.38
N VAL A 64 17.77 -10.42 25.57
CA VAL A 64 19.05 -11.08 25.89
C VAL A 64 18.90 -12.59 26.18
N GLY A 65 17.85 -13.22 25.65
CA GLY A 65 17.55 -14.65 25.87
C GLY A 65 16.32 -14.91 26.72
N ALA A 66 15.73 -13.90 27.37
CA ALA A 66 14.59 -14.12 28.26
C ALA A 66 13.25 -14.35 27.55
N THR A 67 13.18 -14.05 26.26
CA THR A 67 11.98 -14.23 25.43
C THR A 67 12.31 -15.06 24.20
N VAL A 68 11.55 -16.12 23.93
CA VAL A 68 11.67 -16.98 22.75
C VAL A 68 10.30 -17.15 22.11
N VAL A 69 10.16 -16.67 20.88
CA VAL A 69 8.91 -16.76 20.12
C VAL A 69 9.14 -17.35 18.73
N ASP A 70 8.10 -17.97 18.20
CA ASP A 70 7.99 -18.33 16.79
C ASP A 70 7.96 -17.04 15.95
N GLY A 71 8.80 -16.96 14.92
CA GLY A 71 8.97 -15.75 14.12
C GLY A 71 7.78 -15.46 13.20
N GLU A 72 6.90 -16.43 12.99
CA GLU A 72 5.68 -16.25 12.22
C GLU A 72 4.52 -15.74 13.08
N THR A 73 4.17 -16.52 14.09
CA THR A 73 2.98 -16.32 14.93
C THR A 73 3.23 -15.40 16.11
N LEU A 74 4.50 -15.13 16.43
CA LEU A 74 4.96 -14.44 17.64
C LEU A 74 4.48 -15.12 18.94
N GLN A 75 4.06 -16.39 18.85
CA GLN A 75 3.68 -17.17 20.01
C GLN A 75 4.93 -17.67 20.73
N PRO A 76 4.90 -17.73 22.08
CA PRO A 76 5.94 -18.39 22.85
C PRO A 76 6.27 -19.81 22.39
N VAL A 77 7.56 -20.14 22.32
CA VAL A 77 8.01 -21.51 22.02
C VAL A 77 8.02 -22.34 23.31
N TYR A 78 7.07 -23.25 23.45
CA TYR A 78 6.98 -24.15 24.62
C TYR A 78 7.69 -25.49 24.39
N PRO A 79 8.39 -26.05 25.41
CA PRO A 79 8.46 -25.59 26.80
C PRO A 79 9.56 -24.56 27.09
N VAL A 80 10.38 -24.18 26.10
CA VAL A 80 11.55 -23.31 26.30
C VAL A 80 11.17 -22.00 27.02
N GLN A 81 10.10 -21.34 26.60
CA GLN A 81 9.62 -20.11 27.23
C GLN A 81 9.08 -20.34 28.65
N SER A 82 8.35 -21.44 28.90
CA SER A 82 7.80 -21.72 30.22
C SER A 82 8.88 -22.05 31.25
N ASP A 83 9.97 -22.69 30.83
CA ASP A 83 11.10 -22.98 31.70
C ASP A 83 11.82 -21.69 32.12
N ILE A 84 11.98 -20.73 31.20
CA ILE A 84 12.52 -19.41 31.51
C ILE A 84 11.61 -18.64 32.47
N GLU A 85 10.29 -18.73 32.25
CA GLU A 85 9.30 -18.03 33.07
C GLU A 85 9.20 -18.59 34.49
N ALA A 86 9.42 -19.89 34.68
CA ALA A 86 9.44 -20.52 36.01
C ALA A 86 10.57 -19.99 36.91
N ASP A 87 11.69 -19.56 36.31
CA ASP A 87 12.86 -19.03 37.02
C ASP A 87 12.84 -17.50 37.18
N TRP A 88 11.83 -16.79 36.65
CA TRP A 88 11.75 -15.34 36.72
C TRP A 88 10.93 -14.87 37.95
N PRO A 89 11.53 -14.12 38.91
CA PRO A 89 10.82 -13.67 40.12
C PRO A 89 9.81 -12.53 39.87
N GLY A 90 9.75 -11.98 38.66
CA GLY A 90 8.87 -10.88 38.30
C GLY A 90 9.56 -9.51 38.33
N GLU A 91 9.20 -8.66 37.37
CA GLU A 91 9.82 -7.35 37.14
C GLU A 91 9.72 -6.42 38.36
N GLN A 92 8.55 -6.38 39.02
CA GLN A 92 8.34 -5.53 40.19
C GLN A 92 9.23 -5.91 41.38
N VAL A 93 9.46 -7.21 41.57
CA VAL A 93 10.31 -7.71 42.66
C VAL A 93 11.76 -7.29 42.43
N VAL A 94 12.26 -7.46 41.21
CA VAL A 94 13.60 -7.05 40.81
C VAL A 94 13.75 -5.53 40.92
N ALA A 95 12.81 -4.76 40.38
CA ALA A 95 12.85 -3.29 40.41
C ALA A 95 12.82 -2.75 41.85
N GLN A 96 11.96 -3.31 42.72
CA GLN A 96 11.92 -2.93 44.12
C GLN A 96 13.24 -3.27 44.84
N ARG A 97 13.80 -4.46 44.57
CA ARG A 97 15.07 -4.88 45.18
C ARG A 97 16.25 -4.02 44.74
N LEU A 98 16.27 -3.58 43.49
CA LEU A 98 17.34 -2.75 42.95
C LEU A 98 17.19 -1.26 43.29
N SER A 99 15.98 -0.78 43.56
CA SER A 99 15.70 0.64 43.87
C SER A 99 16.47 1.22 45.08
N VAL A 100 16.98 0.36 45.96
CA VAL A 100 17.74 0.77 47.15
C VAL A 100 19.22 1.02 46.87
N PHE A 101 19.73 0.62 45.70
CA PHE A 101 21.12 0.81 45.32
C PHE A 101 21.28 2.11 44.52
N PRO A 102 22.12 3.06 44.98
CA PRO A 102 22.36 4.30 44.25
C PRO A 102 23.16 4.03 42.96
N GLY A 103 22.97 4.86 41.94
CA GLY A 103 23.72 4.78 40.68
C GLY A 103 23.15 3.80 39.65
N LEU A 104 22.01 3.16 39.94
CA LEU A 104 21.23 2.37 38.98
C LEU A 104 20.02 3.18 38.50
N GLU A 105 20.03 3.61 37.24
CA GLU A 105 18.91 4.31 36.61
C GLU A 105 18.15 3.35 35.70
N ARG A 106 16.88 3.09 36.00
CA ARG A 106 16.08 2.14 35.21
C ARG A 106 15.78 2.68 33.82
N GLN A 107 15.95 1.85 32.79
CA GLN A 107 15.60 2.21 31.42
C GLN A 107 14.09 2.20 31.22
N ASP A 108 13.55 3.24 30.56
CA ASP A 108 12.14 3.35 30.18
C ASP A 108 11.91 2.76 28.78
N VAL A 109 12.11 1.44 28.68
CA VAL A 109 11.90 0.68 27.45
C VAL A 109 11.06 -0.56 27.72
N PRO A 110 10.20 -0.98 26.76
CA PRO A 110 9.50 -2.26 26.87
C PRO A 110 10.49 -3.42 26.99
N GLN A 111 10.28 -4.26 27.99
CA GLN A 111 11.13 -5.40 28.30
C GLN A 111 10.28 -6.52 28.91
N GLN A 112 10.59 -7.76 28.60
CA GLN A 112 9.90 -8.92 29.16
C GLN A 112 10.90 -9.85 29.84
N ARG A 113 10.63 -10.21 31.11
CA ARG A 113 11.47 -11.14 31.89
C ARG A 113 12.94 -10.65 32.00
N ARG A 114 13.11 -9.34 31.97
CA ARG A 114 14.37 -8.60 32.09
C ARG A 114 14.14 -7.29 32.82
N CYS A 115 15.14 -6.81 33.55
CA CYS A 115 15.19 -5.42 34.02
C CYS A 115 16.53 -4.77 33.65
N SER A 116 16.49 -3.76 32.79
CA SER A 116 17.66 -3.02 32.31
C SER A 116 17.85 -1.69 33.03
N TYR A 117 19.11 -1.36 33.33
CA TYR A 117 19.53 -0.13 34.01
C TYR A 117 20.73 0.50 33.29
N PHE A 118 20.84 1.82 33.37
CA PHE A 118 22.07 2.56 33.13
C PHE A 118 22.84 2.65 34.45
N CYS A 119 24.12 2.34 34.43
CA CYS A 119 25.00 2.53 35.59
C CYS A 119 26.48 2.58 35.21
N GLU A 120 27.27 3.32 35.98
CA GLU A 120 28.73 3.26 35.90
C GLU A 120 29.27 1.90 36.39
N PRO A 121 30.44 1.44 35.93
CA PRO A 121 30.98 0.13 36.30
C PRO A 121 31.15 -0.10 37.81
N ASP A 122 31.39 0.97 38.58
CA ASP A 122 31.57 0.93 40.03
C ASP A 122 30.25 0.80 40.81
N ALA A 123 29.10 1.06 40.17
CA ALA A 123 27.78 0.86 40.76
C ALA A 123 27.41 -0.63 40.91
N VAL A 124 28.03 -1.52 40.11
CA VAL A 124 27.78 -2.98 40.15
C VAL A 124 28.60 -3.65 41.26
N THR A 125 28.29 -3.30 42.52
CA THR A 125 28.97 -3.81 43.71
C THR A 125 28.63 -5.26 44.04
N ASP A 126 29.44 -5.93 44.87
CA ASP A 126 29.16 -7.29 45.37
C ASP A 126 27.78 -7.38 46.05
N LYS A 127 27.33 -6.31 46.72
CA LYS A 127 25.99 -6.26 47.33
C LYS A 127 24.87 -6.28 46.29
N VAL A 128 25.07 -5.68 45.13
CA VAL A 128 24.10 -5.74 44.02
C VAL A 128 24.06 -7.16 43.47
N ARG A 129 25.23 -7.81 43.31
CA ARG A 129 25.33 -9.22 42.88
C ARG A 129 24.64 -10.17 43.85
N GLU A 130 24.96 -10.09 45.15
CA GLU A 130 24.31 -10.89 46.20
C GLU A 130 22.78 -10.67 46.25
N ALA A 131 22.33 -9.42 46.02
CA ALA A 131 20.90 -9.12 46.01
C ALA A 131 20.15 -9.80 44.86
N MET A 132 20.78 -9.91 43.68
CA MET A 132 20.21 -10.59 42.51
C MET A 132 20.34 -12.10 42.60
N GLU A 133 21.47 -12.61 43.08
CA GLU A 133 21.62 -14.05 43.37
C GLU A 133 20.56 -14.53 44.37
N GLY A 134 20.26 -13.73 45.39
CA GLY A 134 19.20 -14.01 46.37
C GLY A 134 17.79 -14.06 45.78
N LEU A 135 17.57 -13.49 44.59
CA LEU A 135 16.33 -13.58 43.82
C LEU A 135 16.36 -14.67 42.74
N GLY A 136 17.47 -15.38 42.58
CA GLY A 136 17.65 -16.33 41.47
C GLY A 136 17.81 -15.62 40.12
N CYS A 137 18.48 -14.47 40.10
CA CYS A 137 18.77 -13.72 38.88
C CYS A 137 20.27 -13.61 38.61
N ASP A 138 20.63 -13.62 37.33
CA ASP A 138 21.98 -13.31 36.87
C ASP A 138 22.07 -11.84 36.46
N LEU A 139 23.26 -11.25 36.61
CA LEU A 139 23.58 -9.90 36.18
C LEU A 139 24.51 -9.92 34.99
N LEU A 140 24.11 -9.25 33.92
CA LEU A 140 24.94 -9.03 32.74
C LEU A 140 25.27 -7.54 32.63
N PHE A 141 26.56 -7.22 32.62
CA PHE A 141 27.04 -5.85 32.40
C PHE A 141 27.69 -5.75 31.02
N SER A 142 27.26 -4.78 30.21
CA SER A 142 27.71 -4.64 28.81
C SER A 142 27.95 -3.19 28.41
N ALA A 143 28.80 -3.00 27.40
CA ALA A 143 29.25 -1.72 26.83
C ALA A 143 29.63 -0.63 27.85
N GLY A 144 30.10 -1.03 29.03
CA GLY A 144 30.57 -0.11 30.08
C GLY A 144 29.48 0.71 30.78
N MET A 145 28.19 0.52 30.45
CA MET A 145 27.10 1.33 31.02
C MET A 145 25.75 0.63 31.18
N TYR A 146 25.56 -0.55 30.58
CA TYR A 146 24.27 -1.26 30.61
C TYR A 146 24.32 -2.42 31.58
N LEU A 147 23.38 -2.48 32.52
CA LEU A 147 23.19 -3.59 33.45
C LEU A 147 21.83 -4.25 33.21
N ASP A 148 21.84 -5.51 32.80
CA ASP A 148 20.65 -6.34 32.62
C ASP A 148 20.55 -7.37 33.76
N CYS A 149 19.38 -7.42 34.40
CA CYS A 149 19.01 -8.48 35.32
C CYS A 149 18.12 -9.51 34.60
N LEU A 150 18.55 -10.77 34.61
CA LEU A 150 17.95 -11.87 33.85
C LEU A 150 17.61 -13.06 34.77
N PRO A 151 16.69 -13.96 34.39
CA PRO A 151 16.48 -15.22 35.10
C PRO A 151 17.78 -16.05 35.12
N ARG A 152 17.99 -16.84 36.19
CA ARG A 152 19.23 -17.59 36.35
C ARG A 152 19.51 -18.54 35.16
N GLY A 153 20.73 -18.50 34.65
CA GLY A 153 21.19 -19.35 33.56
C GLY A 153 20.62 -18.97 32.19
N VAL A 154 19.94 -17.84 32.07
CA VAL A 154 19.35 -17.35 30.81
C VAL A 154 20.26 -16.30 30.19
N ASN A 155 20.68 -16.57 28.95
CA ASN A 155 21.36 -15.62 28.07
C ASN A 155 21.10 -16.02 26.60
N LYS A 156 21.63 -15.23 25.65
CA LYS A 156 21.50 -15.50 24.19
C LYS A 156 21.90 -16.93 23.84
N GLY A 157 23.07 -17.38 24.29
CA GLY A 157 23.63 -18.69 23.97
C GLY A 157 22.89 -19.87 24.62
N SER A 158 22.65 -19.83 25.93
CA SER A 158 21.98 -20.92 26.64
C SER A 158 20.56 -21.14 26.13
N THR A 159 19.87 -20.06 25.80
CA THR A 159 18.52 -20.08 25.23
C THR A 159 18.53 -20.62 23.80
N LEU A 160 19.48 -20.19 22.97
CA LEU A 160 19.65 -20.73 21.61
C LEU A 160 19.91 -22.24 21.64
N ARG A 161 20.77 -22.73 22.55
CA ARG A 161 20.99 -24.16 22.75
C ARG A 161 19.70 -24.90 23.10
N ARG A 162 18.91 -24.40 24.07
CA ARG A 162 17.62 -25.00 24.45
C ARG A 162 16.65 -25.04 23.26
N LEU A 163 16.62 -23.99 22.44
CA LEU A 163 15.80 -23.94 21.23
C LEU A 163 16.25 -24.98 20.19
N VAL A 164 17.56 -25.06 19.91
CA VAL A 164 18.13 -26.03 18.96
C VAL A 164 17.80 -27.46 19.40
N ASP A 165 17.98 -27.78 20.69
CA ASP A 165 17.65 -29.09 21.25
C ASP A 165 16.14 -29.37 21.13
N HIS A 166 15.29 -28.38 21.43
CA HIS A 166 13.83 -28.51 21.36
C HIS A 166 13.33 -28.84 19.95
N ILE A 167 13.88 -28.19 18.92
CA ILE A 167 13.46 -28.40 17.53
C ILE A 167 14.18 -29.57 16.85
N GLY A 168 15.01 -30.32 17.59
CA GLY A 168 15.78 -31.46 17.07
C GLY A 168 16.89 -31.08 16.07
N GLY A 169 17.46 -29.88 16.21
CA GLY A 169 18.54 -29.38 15.35
C GLY A 169 19.91 -29.98 15.67
N SER A 170 20.79 -30.02 14.66
CA SER A 170 22.18 -30.46 14.84
C SER A 170 23.11 -29.29 15.17
N MET A 171 23.89 -29.41 16.25
CA MET A 171 24.88 -28.40 16.66
C MET A 171 25.91 -28.07 15.56
N GLU A 172 26.22 -29.02 14.68
CA GLU A 172 27.17 -28.83 13.56
C GLU A 172 26.57 -28.06 12.39
N GLU A 173 25.24 -27.91 12.36
CA GLU A 173 24.50 -27.20 11.32
C GLU A 173 24.09 -25.78 11.72
N VAL A 174 24.44 -25.35 12.93
CA VAL A 174 24.18 -24.00 13.44
C VAL A 174 25.41 -23.12 13.23
N LEU A 175 25.19 -21.96 12.59
CA LEU A 175 26.14 -20.87 12.46
C LEU A 175 25.66 -19.72 13.35
N VAL A 176 26.45 -19.33 14.34
CA VAL A 176 26.21 -18.14 15.16
C VAL A 176 26.99 -16.93 14.62
N ALA A 177 26.36 -15.76 14.60
CA ALA A 177 26.98 -14.51 14.16
C ALA A 177 26.74 -13.38 15.16
N GLY A 178 27.77 -12.59 15.42
CA GLY A 178 27.75 -11.47 16.36
C GLY A 178 29.00 -10.61 16.20
N ASP A 179 28.97 -9.43 16.81
CA ASP A 179 30.01 -8.41 16.72
C ASP A 179 30.48 -7.87 18.08
N THR A 180 29.71 -8.10 19.16
CA THR A 180 30.00 -7.54 20.48
C THR A 180 30.29 -8.61 21.53
N LEU A 181 30.89 -8.23 22.66
CA LEU A 181 31.16 -9.15 23.77
C LEU A 181 29.88 -9.80 24.36
N ASN A 182 28.71 -9.13 24.23
CA ASN A 182 27.41 -9.70 24.64
C ASN A 182 27.08 -11.00 23.89
N ASP A 183 27.60 -11.16 22.68
CA ASP A 183 27.36 -12.33 21.83
C ASP A 183 28.23 -13.54 22.22
N LEU A 184 29.24 -13.35 23.07
CA LEU A 184 30.19 -14.40 23.49
C LEU A 184 29.49 -15.68 23.96
N SER A 185 28.36 -15.53 24.67
CA SER A 185 27.58 -16.66 25.18
C SER A 185 27.12 -17.64 24.09
N MET A 186 26.88 -17.16 22.86
CA MET A 186 26.53 -18.01 21.71
C MET A 186 27.73 -18.87 21.27
N TYR A 187 28.93 -18.31 21.24
CA TYR A 187 30.15 -19.02 20.85
C TYR A 187 30.58 -20.08 21.87
N GLU A 188 30.12 -19.97 23.13
CA GLU A 188 30.40 -20.92 24.22
C GLU A 188 29.60 -22.21 24.14
N GLN A 189 28.61 -22.28 23.26
CA GLN A 189 27.76 -23.45 23.11
C GLN A 189 28.33 -24.51 22.16
N GLY A 190 29.49 -24.29 21.53
CA GLY A 190 30.13 -25.26 20.63
C GLY A 190 29.59 -25.27 19.19
N PHE A 191 28.80 -24.25 18.82
CA PHE A 191 28.37 -23.98 17.45
C PHE A 191 29.55 -23.55 16.57
N LYS A 192 29.36 -23.60 15.24
CA LYS A 192 30.23 -22.84 14.32
C LYS A 192 29.89 -21.37 14.47
N GLY A 193 30.89 -20.49 14.54
CA GLY A 193 30.68 -19.08 14.81
C GLY A 193 31.40 -18.18 13.81
N VAL A 194 30.90 -16.96 13.65
CA VAL A 194 31.63 -15.88 12.99
C VAL A 194 31.59 -14.62 13.84
N CYS A 195 32.75 -14.08 14.17
CA CYS A 195 32.88 -12.68 14.58
C CYS A 195 32.99 -11.87 13.28
N VAL A 196 31.98 -11.06 12.99
CA VAL A 196 31.95 -10.29 11.73
C VAL A 196 33.05 -9.22 11.73
N GLY A 197 33.44 -8.73 10.55
CA GLY A 197 34.44 -7.65 10.47
C GLY A 197 34.02 -6.45 11.33
N GLU A 198 35.00 -5.77 11.92
CA GLU A 198 34.80 -4.65 12.85
C GLU A 198 34.20 -5.04 14.22
N SER A 199 34.18 -6.34 14.57
CA SER A 199 33.86 -6.81 15.93
C SER A 199 34.72 -6.14 17.02
N GLU A 200 34.13 -6.02 18.21
CA GLU A 200 34.82 -5.55 19.41
C GLU A 200 36.08 -6.36 19.72
N ALA A 201 37.16 -5.67 20.10
CA ALA A 201 38.44 -6.31 20.44
C ALA A 201 38.29 -7.37 21.54
N ALA A 202 37.44 -7.11 22.54
CA ALA A 202 37.19 -8.04 23.64
C ALA A 202 36.55 -9.36 23.15
N LEU A 203 35.64 -9.31 22.16
CA LEU A 203 35.06 -10.52 21.58
C LEU A 203 36.11 -11.30 20.77
N LEU A 204 36.91 -10.61 19.98
CA LEU A 204 37.98 -11.23 19.18
C LEU A 204 39.02 -11.93 20.07
N GLU A 205 39.45 -11.27 21.16
CA GLU A 205 40.35 -11.86 22.16
C GLU A 205 39.73 -13.10 22.82
N ALA A 206 38.47 -13.04 23.23
CA ALA A 206 37.77 -14.15 23.89
C ALA A 206 37.50 -15.37 22.97
N THR A 207 37.54 -15.17 21.65
CA THR A 207 37.25 -16.20 20.64
C THR A 207 38.47 -16.63 19.81
N GLY A 208 39.62 -15.99 19.96
CA GLY A 208 40.81 -16.22 19.12
C GLY A 208 41.33 -17.66 19.12
N ASP A 209 41.22 -18.37 20.24
CA ASP A 209 41.67 -19.77 20.36
C ASP A 209 40.60 -20.82 19.99
N ARG A 210 39.43 -20.38 19.48
CA ARG A 210 38.31 -21.28 19.19
C ARG A 210 38.32 -21.74 17.74
N ALA A 211 38.73 -22.99 17.51
CA ALA A 211 38.86 -23.59 16.18
C ALA A 211 37.57 -23.60 15.31
N LYS A 212 36.39 -23.43 15.91
CA LYS A 212 35.09 -23.36 15.21
C LYS A 212 34.60 -21.93 14.95
N VAL A 213 35.41 -20.91 15.26
CA VAL A 213 35.05 -19.51 15.09
C VAL A 213 35.90 -18.89 13.99
N LEU A 214 35.24 -18.29 13.01
CA LEU A 214 35.87 -17.49 11.98
C LEU A 214 35.90 -16.01 12.41
N HIS A 215 37.05 -15.36 12.28
CA HIS A 215 37.13 -13.90 12.32
C HIS A 215 37.08 -13.39 10.89
N ALA A 216 35.94 -12.83 10.50
CA ALA A 216 35.70 -12.39 9.12
C ALA A 216 36.38 -11.05 8.82
N ARG A 217 36.63 -10.80 7.55
CA ARG A 217 37.17 -9.51 7.08
C ARG A 217 36.07 -8.50 6.82
N LEU A 218 34.94 -8.97 6.29
CA LEU A 218 33.80 -8.12 5.96
C LEU A 218 32.90 -7.94 7.18
N SER A 219 32.42 -6.72 7.41
CA SER A 219 31.50 -6.40 8.50
C SER A 219 30.07 -6.88 8.21
N GLY A 220 29.28 -7.01 9.29
CA GLY A 220 27.87 -7.40 9.25
C GLY A 220 27.58 -8.64 8.38
N CYS A 221 26.56 -8.53 7.53
CA CYS A 221 26.15 -9.59 6.61
C CYS A 221 27.26 -10.10 5.68
N GLY A 222 28.25 -9.27 5.35
CA GLY A 222 29.39 -9.70 4.55
C GLY A 222 30.22 -10.77 5.27
N GLY A 223 30.41 -10.62 6.57
CA GLY A 223 31.10 -11.62 7.40
C GLY A 223 30.32 -12.93 7.50
N ILE A 224 28.99 -12.85 7.57
CA ILE A 224 28.12 -14.04 7.53
C ILE A 224 28.28 -14.79 6.21
N LEU A 225 28.31 -14.07 5.07
CA LEU A 225 28.54 -14.69 3.75
C LEU A 225 29.92 -15.35 3.64
N GLU A 226 30.97 -14.72 4.18
CA GLU A 226 32.31 -15.32 4.28
C GLU A 226 32.26 -16.62 5.10
N ALA A 227 31.56 -16.63 6.23
CA ALA A 227 31.44 -17.80 7.09
C ALA A 227 30.63 -18.95 6.44
N ILE A 228 29.53 -18.64 5.76
CA ILE A 228 28.74 -19.63 5.01
C ILE A 228 29.62 -20.34 3.99
N SER A 229 30.47 -19.58 3.29
CA SER A 229 31.42 -20.10 2.31
C SER A 229 32.54 -20.90 2.98
N HIS A 230 33.13 -20.37 4.06
CA HIS A 230 34.23 -21.00 4.80
C HIS A 230 33.86 -22.37 5.38
N PHE A 231 32.70 -22.49 6.02
CA PHE A 231 32.23 -23.73 6.62
C PHE A 231 31.52 -24.67 5.63
N GLY A 232 31.39 -24.27 4.35
CA GLY A 232 30.90 -25.12 3.27
C GLY A 232 29.40 -25.44 3.35
N PHE A 233 28.57 -24.56 3.93
CA PHE A 233 27.16 -24.83 4.17
C PHE A 233 26.31 -25.00 2.89
N LEU A 234 26.74 -24.45 1.75
CA LEU A 234 25.98 -24.45 0.48
C LEU A 234 26.56 -25.35 -0.63
N GLY A 235 27.56 -26.20 -0.33
CA GLY A 235 28.18 -27.07 -1.32
C GLY A 235 28.92 -26.32 -2.45
N PRO A 236 29.31 -27.02 -3.54
CA PRO A 236 30.21 -26.51 -4.58
C PRO A 236 29.62 -25.45 -5.53
N LEU A 237 28.31 -25.19 -5.48
CA LEU A 237 27.67 -24.14 -6.29
C LEU A 237 27.90 -22.74 -5.70
N GLY A 238 28.06 -22.62 -4.36
CA GLY A 238 28.52 -21.41 -3.69
C GLY A 238 27.55 -20.21 -3.75
N VAL A 239 27.87 -19.13 -3.02
CA VAL A 239 27.06 -17.90 -2.94
C VAL A 239 27.04 -17.13 -4.27
N ASP A 240 28.08 -17.26 -5.11
CA ASP A 240 28.28 -16.44 -6.31
C ASP A 240 27.60 -16.98 -7.59
N SER A 241 27.14 -18.24 -7.63
CA SER A 241 26.46 -18.78 -8.83
C SER A 241 24.99 -18.33 -8.93
N GLU A 242 24.31 -18.16 -7.80
CA GLU A 242 22.86 -17.91 -7.73
C GLU A 242 22.47 -16.43 -7.90
N LEU A 243 23.43 -15.50 -7.77
CA LEU A 243 23.18 -14.05 -7.82
C LEU A 243 23.35 -13.42 -9.23
N ARG A 244 23.78 -14.20 -10.24
CA ARG A 244 24.14 -13.66 -11.57
C ARG A 244 22.96 -13.21 -12.44
N ASP A 245 21.78 -13.81 -12.27
CA ASP A 245 20.65 -13.57 -13.18
C ASP A 245 19.88 -12.26 -12.90
N LEU A 246 20.21 -11.52 -11.83
CA LEU A 246 19.51 -10.30 -11.41
C LEU A 246 20.18 -8.98 -11.83
N GLN A 247 21.35 -9.02 -12.48
CA GLN A 247 22.13 -7.80 -12.82
C GLN A 247 21.74 -7.11 -14.14
N ILE A 248 20.75 -7.62 -14.88
CA ILE A 248 20.35 -7.01 -16.16
C ILE A 248 19.50 -5.76 -15.88
N LYS A 249 20.12 -4.58 -15.97
CA LYS A 249 19.43 -3.28 -15.90
C LYS A 249 18.81 -2.95 -17.27
N GLY A 250 17.60 -2.41 -17.23
CA GLY A 250 16.89 -1.93 -18.42
C GLY A 250 17.33 -0.54 -18.87
N LYS A 251 16.50 0.14 -19.67
CA LYS A 251 16.83 1.43 -20.29
C LYS A 251 15.79 2.53 -20.03
N ALA A 252 14.70 2.24 -19.33
CA ALA A 252 13.63 3.20 -19.12
C ALA A 252 13.88 4.05 -17.88
N ASP A 253 13.98 5.37 -18.05
CA ASP A 253 14.12 6.34 -16.94
C ASP A 253 12.81 6.54 -16.19
N LEU A 254 11.67 6.30 -16.85
CA LEU A 254 10.34 6.22 -16.26
C LEU A 254 9.72 4.86 -16.56
N VAL A 255 9.37 4.12 -15.50
CA VAL A 255 8.63 2.86 -15.60
C VAL A 255 7.26 3.04 -14.96
N MET A 256 6.22 3.01 -15.79
CA MET A 256 4.82 3.02 -15.34
C MET A 256 4.41 1.58 -15.03
N VAL A 257 3.95 1.31 -13.81
CA VAL A 257 3.55 -0.04 -13.41
C VAL A 257 2.08 -0.01 -13.02
N TYR A 258 1.26 -0.66 -13.85
CA TYR A 258 -0.17 -0.73 -13.65
C TYR A 258 -0.70 -2.09 -14.05
N HIS A 259 -1.69 -2.61 -13.32
CA HIS A 259 -2.17 -3.97 -13.55
C HIS A 259 -2.82 -4.15 -14.94
N ARG A 260 -3.22 -3.09 -15.65
CA ARG A 260 -3.80 -3.19 -17.00
C ARG A 260 -2.83 -2.69 -18.07
N LEU A 261 -2.89 -3.34 -19.24
CA LEU A 261 -2.21 -2.90 -20.44
C LEU A 261 -2.69 -1.50 -20.87
N PRO A 262 -1.85 -0.74 -21.59
CA PRO A 262 -2.22 0.56 -22.13
C PRO A 262 -3.17 0.48 -23.34
N TYR A 263 -3.55 -0.72 -23.76
CA TYR A 263 -4.46 -0.97 -24.88
C TYR A 263 -5.35 -2.17 -24.55
N GLU A 264 -6.44 -2.30 -25.28
CA GLU A 264 -7.31 -3.46 -25.26
C GLU A 264 -6.86 -4.46 -26.31
N GLU A 265 -6.84 -5.75 -25.96
CA GLU A 265 -6.58 -6.84 -26.90
C GLU A 265 -7.92 -7.48 -27.30
N VAL A 266 -8.26 -7.39 -28.59
CA VAL A 266 -9.52 -7.90 -29.15
C VAL A 266 -9.21 -8.90 -30.26
N ILE A 267 -10.00 -9.98 -30.35
CA ILE A 267 -9.89 -10.92 -31.47
C ILE A 267 -10.84 -10.46 -32.57
N GLU A 268 -10.30 -10.04 -33.71
CA GLU A 268 -11.03 -9.65 -34.91
C GLU A 268 -10.57 -10.52 -36.08
N ASP A 269 -11.52 -11.14 -36.78
CA ASP A 269 -11.25 -12.06 -37.90
C ASP A 269 -10.19 -13.15 -37.57
N GLY A 270 -10.19 -13.61 -36.31
CA GLY A 270 -9.24 -14.61 -35.80
C GLY A 270 -7.83 -14.08 -35.50
N LYS A 271 -7.58 -12.76 -35.61
CA LYS A 271 -6.32 -12.11 -35.27
C LYS A 271 -6.45 -11.25 -34.03
N LEU A 272 -5.39 -11.22 -33.22
CA LEU A 272 -5.29 -10.31 -32.08
C LEU A 272 -5.01 -8.90 -32.59
N VAL A 273 -5.96 -7.99 -32.38
CA VAL A 273 -5.86 -6.56 -32.70
C VAL A 273 -5.78 -5.79 -31.39
N ARG A 274 -4.93 -4.75 -31.36
CA ARG A 274 -4.79 -3.86 -30.22
C ARG A 274 -5.57 -2.58 -30.51
N ARG A 275 -6.42 -2.17 -29.57
CA ARG A 275 -7.24 -0.94 -29.68
C ARG A 275 -6.92 0.01 -28.53
N PRO A 276 -7.03 1.34 -28.74
CA PRO A 276 -7.00 2.29 -27.64
C PRO A 276 -8.08 1.98 -26.59
N PRO A 277 -7.86 2.32 -25.31
CA PRO A 277 -8.87 2.14 -24.26
C PRO A 277 -10.20 2.83 -24.60
N THR A 278 -11.33 2.15 -24.36
CA THR A 278 -12.67 2.68 -24.71
C THR A 278 -13.13 3.85 -23.83
N SER A 279 -12.65 3.95 -22.60
CA SER A 279 -12.93 5.09 -21.70
C SER A 279 -11.82 6.15 -21.85
N PRO A 280 -12.11 7.35 -22.36
CA PRO A 280 -11.09 8.37 -22.67
C PRO A 280 -10.63 9.21 -21.48
N ASN A 281 -11.40 9.23 -20.38
CA ASN A 281 -11.07 9.94 -19.13
C ASN A 281 -10.83 8.99 -17.96
N GLY A 282 -10.67 7.68 -18.25
CA GLY A 282 -10.23 6.73 -17.25
C GLY A 282 -8.77 6.93 -16.85
N ILE A 283 -8.35 6.22 -15.80
CA ILE A 283 -6.96 6.24 -15.35
C ILE A 283 -5.97 5.73 -16.43
N LEU A 284 -6.39 4.85 -17.34
CA LEU A 284 -5.51 4.34 -18.40
C LEU A 284 -5.08 5.44 -19.39
N PRO A 285 -5.99 6.15 -20.08
CA PRO A 285 -5.62 7.29 -20.92
C PRO A 285 -4.85 8.38 -20.15
N THR A 286 -5.22 8.61 -18.89
CA THR A 286 -4.53 9.54 -17.99
C THR A 286 -3.05 9.20 -17.84
N LEU A 287 -2.73 7.96 -17.52
CA LEU A 287 -1.34 7.53 -17.37
C LEU A 287 -0.59 7.48 -18.70
N LEU A 288 -1.31 7.21 -19.80
CA LEU A 288 -0.73 7.22 -21.14
C LEU A 288 -0.28 8.59 -21.61
N SER A 289 -0.98 9.67 -21.24
CA SER A 289 -0.64 11.02 -21.71
C SER A 289 0.77 11.47 -21.29
N PHE A 290 1.37 10.84 -20.29
CA PHE A 290 2.75 11.09 -19.84
C PHE A 290 3.81 10.60 -20.82
N PHE A 291 3.45 9.70 -21.73
CA PHE A 291 4.36 9.19 -22.75
C PHE A 291 4.15 9.87 -24.10
N GLY A 292 3.31 10.91 -24.14
CA GLY A 292 3.07 11.69 -25.35
C GLY A 292 4.34 12.38 -25.85
N GLY A 293 4.49 12.47 -27.16
CA GLY A 293 5.68 13.05 -27.78
C GLY A 293 6.89 12.11 -27.72
N ASP A 294 8.06 12.65 -27.38
CA ASP A 294 9.34 11.91 -27.42
C ASP A 294 9.72 11.24 -26.09
N GLN A 295 8.89 11.31 -25.04
CA GLN A 295 9.24 10.78 -23.72
C GLN A 295 9.39 9.24 -23.75
N PRO A 296 10.60 8.68 -23.55
CA PRO A 296 10.79 7.24 -23.52
C PRO A 296 10.30 6.64 -22.20
N GLY A 297 9.84 5.40 -22.25
CA GLY A 297 9.48 4.68 -21.03
C GLY A 297 9.02 3.26 -21.26
N SER A 298 8.81 2.57 -20.14
CA SER A 298 8.28 1.21 -20.14
C SER A 298 6.98 1.16 -19.33
N TRP A 299 5.99 0.42 -19.84
CA TRP A 299 4.72 0.17 -19.19
C TRP A 299 4.62 -1.30 -18.78
N VAL A 300 4.68 -1.57 -17.48
CA VAL A 300 4.59 -2.93 -16.95
C VAL A 300 3.14 -3.27 -16.59
N ALA A 301 2.62 -4.34 -17.21
CA ALA A 301 1.25 -4.83 -16.99
C ALA A 301 1.15 -6.35 -17.22
N TRP A 302 0.09 -7.00 -16.70
CA TRP A 302 -0.07 -8.44 -16.91
C TRP A 302 -0.73 -8.79 -18.25
N SER A 303 -0.47 -10.01 -18.71
CA SER A 303 -1.21 -10.65 -19.82
C SER A 303 -1.35 -12.14 -19.56
N ILE A 304 -2.47 -12.73 -20.02
CA ILE A 304 -2.68 -14.16 -19.88
C ILE A 304 -1.72 -14.92 -20.80
N HIS A 305 -0.98 -15.85 -20.23
CA HIS A 305 -0.18 -16.83 -20.93
C HIS A 305 -0.73 -18.24 -20.69
N ASP A 306 -1.11 -18.93 -21.76
CA ASP A 306 -1.46 -20.35 -21.69
C ASP A 306 -0.22 -21.19 -22.05
N ALA A 307 0.44 -21.73 -21.03
CA ALA A 307 1.63 -22.56 -21.19
C ALA A 307 1.39 -23.84 -22.01
N ARG A 308 0.13 -24.22 -22.29
CA ARG A 308 -0.20 -25.35 -23.17
C ARG A 308 -0.07 -24.98 -24.65
N LYS A 309 -0.06 -23.69 -24.99
CA LYS A 309 0.23 -23.23 -26.35
C LYS A 309 1.74 -23.32 -26.61
N ARG A 310 2.13 -23.75 -27.81
CA ARG A 310 3.54 -23.83 -28.23
C ARG A 310 4.18 -22.48 -28.54
N GLU A 311 3.39 -21.40 -28.53
CA GLU A 311 3.85 -20.05 -28.83
C GLU A 311 4.58 -19.46 -27.62
N ALA A 312 5.77 -18.90 -27.87
CA ALA A 312 6.52 -18.18 -26.84
C ALA A 312 5.72 -16.94 -26.39
N PHE A 313 5.78 -16.63 -25.10
CA PHE A 313 5.17 -15.41 -24.59
C PHE A 313 5.92 -14.18 -25.11
N GLU A 314 5.22 -13.34 -25.88
CA GLU A 314 5.75 -12.05 -26.33
C GLU A 314 5.80 -11.11 -25.13
N VAL A 315 7.00 -10.90 -24.58
CA VAL A 315 7.23 -10.05 -23.42
C VAL A 315 7.02 -8.57 -23.75
N HIS A 316 7.54 -8.10 -24.88
CA HIS A 316 7.51 -6.69 -25.25
C HIS A 316 6.59 -6.45 -26.43
N THR A 317 5.72 -5.46 -26.29
CA THR A 317 4.74 -5.09 -27.29
C THR A 317 4.76 -3.59 -27.54
N LYS A 318 4.55 -3.19 -28.79
CA LYS A 318 4.29 -1.77 -29.12
C LYS A 318 2.89 -1.37 -28.64
N VAL A 319 2.77 -0.14 -28.16
CA VAL A 319 1.50 0.47 -27.71
C VAL A 319 0.79 1.11 -28.91
N ASP A 320 1.07 2.39 -29.18
CA ASP A 320 0.62 3.13 -30.35
C ASP A 320 1.84 3.91 -30.82
N ALA A 321 2.46 3.46 -31.92
CA ALA A 321 3.71 4.02 -32.39
C ALA A 321 3.53 5.42 -33.01
N GLU A 322 2.30 5.84 -33.33
CA GLU A 322 2.02 7.18 -33.85
C GLU A 322 1.98 8.20 -32.72
N HIS A 323 1.34 7.85 -31.60
CA HIS A 323 1.17 8.77 -30.45
C HIS A 323 2.24 8.61 -29.37
N TYR A 324 2.80 7.42 -29.21
CA TYR A 324 3.76 7.04 -28.15
C TYR A 324 4.93 6.23 -28.73
N PRO A 325 5.74 6.81 -29.64
CA PRO A 325 6.77 6.08 -30.41
C PRO A 325 7.85 5.43 -29.53
N ASN A 326 8.12 6.01 -28.36
CA ASN A 326 9.18 5.58 -27.44
C ASN A 326 8.64 4.81 -26.21
N LEU A 327 7.36 4.41 -26.22
CA LEU A 327 6.73 3.61 -25.17
C LEU A 327 6.68 2.13 -25.55
N VAL A 328 7.19 1.27 -24.67
CA VAL A 328 7.07 -0.19 -24.79
C VAL A 328 6.19 -0.72 -23.67
N ALA A 329 5.25 -1.60 -23.99
CA ALA A 329 4.54 -2.38 -22.99
C ALA A 329 5.32 -3.67 -22.69
N ALA A 330 5.70 -3.84 -21.42
CA ALA A 330 6.45 -4.97 -20.91
C ALA A 330 5.51 -5.87 -20.09
N ARG A 331 5.24 -7.06 -20.62
CA ARG A 331 4.16 -7.92 -20.17
C ARG A 331 4.63 -8.89 -19.09
N VAL A 332 3.83 -9.03 -18.04
CA VAL A 332 3.97 -10.05 -16.99
C VAL A 332 3.09 -11.24 -17.37
N ALA A 333 3.71 -12.38 -17.62
CA ALA A 333 3.00 -13.61 -17.97
C ALA A 333 2.29 -14.17 -16.74
N LEU A 334 0.96 -14.19 -16.75
CA LEU A 334 0.13 -14.81 -15.72
C LEU A 334 -0.71 -15.94 -16.31
N SER A 335 -0.95 -17.00 -15.55
CA SER A 335 -1.95 -17.98 -15.95
C SER A 335 -3.36 -17.39 -15.80
N LYS A 336 -4.37 -18.02 -16.42
CA LYS A 336 -5.76 -17.61 -16.23
C LYS A 336 -6.17 -17.71 -14.75
N ASP A 337 -5.73 -18.77 -14.07
CA ASP A 337 -6.00 -18.99 -12.65
C ASP A 337 -5.38 -17.88 -11.79
N ASP A 338 -4.13 -17.50 -12.06
CA ASP A 338 -3.48 -16.36 -11.37
C ASP A 338 -4.32 -15.09 -11.48
N VAL A 339 -4.82 -14.76 -12.69
CA VAL A 339 -5.66 -13.56 -12.91
C VAL A 339 -7.00 -13.65 -12.19
N ASP A 340 -7.67 -14.80 -12.26
CA ASP A 340 -8.96 -15.01 -11.61
C ASP A 340 -8.84 -14.88 -10.08
N VAL A 341 -7.77 -15.43 -9.48
CA VAL A 341 -7.50 -15.31 -8.04
C VAL A 341 -7.04 -13.89 -7.66
N PHE A 342 -5.97 -13.38 -8.27
CA PHE A 342 -5.35 -12.09 -7.94
C PHE A 342 -6.32 -10.92 -8.11
N TYR A 343 -6.98 -10.83 -9.27
CA TYR A 343 -7.74 -9.65 -9.66
C TYR A 343 -9.24 -9.79 -9.42
N LYS A 344 -9.84 -10.94 -9.80
CA LYS A 344 -11.30 -11.08 -9.75
C LYS A 344 -11.80 -11.49 -8.36
N ARG A 345 -11.06 -12.35 -7.65
CA ARG A 345 -11.40 -12.81 -6.30
C ARG A 345 -10.74 -11.95 -5.23
N PHE A 346 -9.44 -12.11 -4.99
CA PHE A 346 -8.75 -11.52 -3.85
C PHE A 346 -8.87 -10.00 -3.78
N SER A 347 -8.50 -9.30 -4.86
CA SER A 347 -8.57 -7.84 -4.92
C SER A 347 -10.00 -7.27 -4.75
N LYS A 348 -11.06 -8.05 -5.01
CA LYS A 348 -12.46 -7.59 -4.96
C LYS A 348 -13.25 -8.11 -3.75
N GLU A 349 -12.85 -9.24 -3.20
CA GLU A 349 -13.46 -9.82 -2.00
C GLU A 349 -12.71 -9.42 -0.72
N ALA A 350 -11.39 -9.18 -0.76
CA ALA A 350 -10.63 -8.79 0.43
C ALA A 350 -10.41 -7.27 0.51
N PHE A 351 -9.79 -6.69 -0.52
CA PHE A 351 -9.34 -5.29 -0.47
C PHE A 351 -10.44 -4.29 -0.81
N TRP A 352 -11.18 -4.50 -1.90
CA TRP A 352 -12.22 -3.55 -2.33
C TRP A 352 -13.25 -3.20 -1.24
N PRO A 353 -13.82 -4.15 -0.48
CA PRO A 353 -14.77 -3.83 0.58
C PRO A 353 -14.12 -3.06 1.73
N THR A 354 -12.96 -3.53 2.20
CA THR A 354 -12.18 -2.90 3.27
C THR A 354 -11.81 -1.45 2.92
N LEU A 355 -11.26 -1.24 1.73
CA LEU A 355 -10.86 0.08 1.23
C LEU A 355 -12.04 1.06 1.15
N HIS A 356 -13.26 0.58 0.94
CA HIS A 356 -14.45 1.41 0.89
C HIS A 356 -15.25 1.39 2.19
N THR A 357 -14.66 0.96 3.31
CA THR A 357 -15.26 0.94 4.65
C THR A 357 -16.41 -0.05 4.86
N PHE A 358 -16.50 -1.09 4.00
CA PHE A 358 -17.45 -2.20 4.11
C PHE A 358 -16.74 -3.50 4.53
N TRP A 359 -15.95 -3.44 5.61
CA TRP A 359 -15.10 -4.53 6.08
C TRP A 359 -15.90 -5.79 6.45
N GLU A 360 -17.18 -5.65 6.81
CA GLU A 360 -18.08 -6.77 7.08
C GLU A 360 -18.35 -7.65 5.86
N ARG A 361 -18.06 -7.16 4.66
CA ARG A 361 -18.16 -7.89 3.39
C ARG A 361 -16.83 -8.52 2.96
N ALA A 362 -15.74 -8.27 3.69
CA ALA A 362 -14.42 -8.74 3.30
C ALA A 362 -14.25 -10.24 3.58
N ILE A 363 -13.65 -10.96 2.63
CA ILE A 363 -13.29 -12.37 2.78
C ILE A 363 -11.78 -12.52 2.61
N PHE A 364 -11.13 -13.10 3.62
CA PHE A 364 -9.68 -13.33 3.64
C PHE A 364 -9.38 -14.81 3.49
N ARG A 365 -8.49 -15.15 2.55
CA ARG A 365 -8.01 -16.51 2.28
C ARG A 365 -6.50 -16.48 2.10
N GLU A 366 -5.77 -17.31 2.86
CA GLU A 366 -4.29 -17.36 2.80
C GLU A 366 -3.78 -17.87 1.45
N GLU A 367 -4.49 -18.82 0.84
CA GLU A 367 -4.17 -19.32 -0.49
C GLU A 367 -4.27 -18.23 -1.58
N ASP A 368 -5.21 -17.30 -1.44
CA ASP A 368 -5.38 -16.18 -2.35
C ASP A 368 -4.27 -15.14 -2.17
N TRP A 369 -3.87 -14.91 -0.92
CA TRP A 369 -2.75 -14.04 -0.58
C TRP A 369 -1.42 -14.55 -1.15
N ALA A 370 -1.16 -15.86 -1.09
CA ALA A 370 0.02 -16.45 -1.70
C ALA A 370 0.11 -16.20 -3.21
N VAL A 371 -1.03 -16.27 -3.93
CA VAL A 371 -1.09 -15.89 -5.35
C VAL A 371 -0.87 -14.39 -5.53
N PHE A 372 -1.43 -13.55 -4.67
CA PHE A 372 -1.21 -12.11 -4.70
C PHE A 372 0.28 -11.74 -4.56
N LEU A 373 0.99 -12.37 -3.62
CA LEU A 373 2.43 -12.22 -3.44
C LEU A 373 3.22 -12.69 -4.66
N LYS A 374 2.89 -13.88 -5.20
CA LYS A 374 3.52 -14.41 -6.43
C LYS A 374 3.38 -13.42 -7.59
N VAL A 375 2.17 -12.89 -7.82
CA VAL A 375 1.93 -11.93 -8.90
C VAL A 375 2.72 -10.64 -8.68
N ASN A 376 2.68 -10.07 -7.47
CA ASN A 376 3.43 -8.84 -7.15
C ASN A 376 4.95 -9.03 -7.32
N ARG A 377 5.49 -10.19 -6.98
CA ARG A 377 6.90 -10.53 -7.22
C ARG A 377 7.23 -10.53 -8.72
N LEU A 378 6.41 -11.16 -9.55
CA LEU A 378 6.59 -11.16 -11.01
C LEU A 378 6.53 -9.74 -11.61
N PHE A 379 5.66 -8.88 -11.07
CA PHE A 379 5.62 -7.46 -11.42
C PHE A 379 6.92 -6.74 -11.03
N ALA A 380 7.45 -6.99 -9.83
CA ALA A 380 8.70 -6.40 -9.36
C ALA A 380 9.89 -6.85 -10.20
N GLU A 381 10.02 -8.14 -10.51
CA GLU A 381 11.06 -8.70 -11.38
C GLU A 381 11.02 -8.09 -12.78
N ARG A 382 9.81 -7.99 -13.38
CA ARG A 382 9.65 -7.31 -14.67
C ARG A 382 10.04 -5.85 -14.59
N THR A 383 9.59 -5.13 -13.56
CA THR A 383 9.92 -3.72 -13.35
C THR A 383 11.43 -3.51 -13.20
N ALA A 384 12.11 -4.37 -12.45
CA ALA A 384 13.55 -4.32 -12.25
C ALA A 384 14.33 -4.48 -13.57
N ALA A 385 13.87 -5.36 -14.46
CA ALA A 385 14.46 -5.62 -15.77
C ALA A 385 14.23 -4.47 -16.79
N GLU A 386 13.17 -3.67 -16.63
CA GLU A 386 12.86 -2.55 -17.53
C GLU A 386 13.55 -1.24 -17.11
N ALA A 387 13.70 -1.04 -15.79
CA ALA A 387 14.17 0.22 -15.23
C ALA A 387 15.67 0.47 -15.49
N ALA A 388 16.01 1.68 -15.95
CA ALA A 388 17.38 2.17 -15.99
C ALA A 388 17.94 2.40 -14.57
N ASP A 389 19.24 2.67 -14.47
CA ASP A 389 19.87 3.05 -13.20
C ASP A 389 19.28 4.35 -12.66
N GLY A 390 18.87 4.36 -11.39
CA GLY A 390 18.28 5.52 -10.74
C GLY A 390 16.90 5.94 -11.27
N ALA A 391 16.25 5.11 -12.10
CA ALA A 391 14.97 5.43 -12.74
C ALA A 391 13.84 5.70 -11.73
N VAL A 392 12.82 6.42 -12.20
CA VAL A 392 11.56 6.61 -11.48
C VAL A 392 10.63 5.45 -11.82
N VAL A 393 10.21 4.70 -10.81
CA VAL A 393 9.16 3.68 -10.94
C VAL A 393 7.89 4.25 -10.35
N TRP A 394 6.84 4.37 -11.18
CA TRP A 394 5.55 4.87 -10.75
C TRP A 394 4.52 3.74 -10.69
N LEU A 395 4.25 3.28 -9.47
CA LEU A 395 3.33 2.21 -9.14
C LEU A 395 1.91 2.76 -8.93
N HIS A 396 0.91 2.03 -9.44
CA HIS A 396 -0.48 2.46 -9.35
C HIS A 396 -1.43 1.42 -8.74
N ASP A 397 -2.10 1.89 -7.68
CA ASP A 397 -3.24 1.27 -7.01
C ASP A 397 -2.97 -0.02 -6.21
N TYR A 398 -3.97 -0.38 -5.41
CA TYR A 398 -3.91 -1.42 -4.38
C TYR A 398 -3.57 -2.83 -4.89
N ASN A 399 -3.76 -3.10 -6.19
CA ASN A 399 -3.38 -4.39 -6.78
C ASN A 399 -1.86 -4.65 -6.72
N LEU A 400 -1.06 -3.60 -6.54
CA LEU A 400 0.40 -3.65 -6.60
C LEU A 400 1.05 -3.27 -5.26
N TRP A 401 0.31 -3.37 -4.15
CA TRP A 401 0.80 -3.02 -2.81
C TRP A 401 2.07 -3.74 -2.38
N MET A 402 2.31 -4.96 -2.89
CA MET A 402 3.49 -5.76 -2.53
C MET A 402 4.64 -5.65 -3.54
N VAL A 403 4.49 -4.90 -4.64
CA VAL A 403 5.60 -4.66 -5.58
C VAL A 403 6.80 -3.97 -4.91
N PRO A 404 6.64 -2.91 -4.10
CA PRO A 404 7.78 -2.24 -3.46
C PRO A 404 8.64 -3.18 -2.60
N ALA A 405 8.00 -4.07 -1.83
CA ALA A 405 8.66 -5.08 -1.00
C ALA A 405 9.62 -5.96 -1.79
N PHE A 406 9.23 -6.38 -3.00
CA PHE A 406 10.05 -7.21 -3.86
C PHE A 406 11.02 -6.39 -4.71
N LEU A 407 10.64 -5.17 -5.10
CA LEU A 407 11.42 -4.34 -6.01
C LEU A 407 12.61 -3.68 -5.31
N ARG A 408 12.42 -3.15 -4.10
CA ARG A 408 13.48 -2.44 -3.37
C ARG A 408 14.71 -3.33 -3.13
N PRO A 409 14.58 -4.60 -2.70
CA PRO A 409 15.71 -5.51 -2.56
C PRO A 409 16.29 -6.03 -3.88
N LEU A 410 15.67 -5.75 -5.04
CA LEU A 410 16.26 -6.04 -6.34
C LEU A 410 17.02 -4.83 -6.88
N ARG A 411 16.49 -3.64 -6.63
CA ARG A 411 16.93 -2.38 -7.23
C ARG A 411 16.87 -1.23 -6.21
N PRO A 412 17.83 -1.19 -5.26
CA PRO A 412 17.86 -0.16 -4.22
C PRO A 412 18.06 1.26 -4.78
N ASP A 413 18.62 1.37 -5.98
CA ASP A 413 18.92 2.62 -6.68
C ASP A 413 17.69 3.38 -7.18
N LEU A 414 16.54 2.71 -7.32
CA LEU A 414 15.34 3.28 -7.93
C LEU A 414 14.65 4.30 -7.04
N ASN A 415 14.03 5.30 -7.66
CA ASN A 415 13.07 6.17 -6.99
C ASN A 415 11.67 5.59 -7.16
N ILE A 416 11.15 4.92 -6.13
CA ILE A 416 9.87 4.21 -6.18
C ILE A 416 8.77 5.14 -5.66
N ALA A 417 7.87 5.54 -6.56
CA ALA A 417 6.70 6.33 -6.27
C ALA A 417 5.43 5.46 -6.34
N PHE A 418 4.50 5.64 -5.43
CA PHE A 418 3.22 4.93 -5.40
C PHE A 418 2.06 5.92 -5.43
N PHE A 419 1.04 5.68 -6.24
CA PHE A 419 -0.19 6.46 -6.22
C PHE A 419 -1.41 5.57 -5.96
N HIS A 420 -2.17 5.89 -4.91
CA HIS A 420 -3.36 5.16 -4.47
C HIS A 420 -4.64 5.79 -5.04
N HIS A 421 -5.31 5.09 -5.97
CA HIS A 421 -6.48 5.63 -6.69
C HIS A 421 -7.81 5.36 -5.97
N THR A 422 -7.85 4.31 -5.17
CA THR A 422 -9.02 3.98 -4.34
C THR A 422 -8.99 4.76 -3.03
N TYR A 423 -10.13 4.82 -2.32
CA TYR A 423 -10.15 5.43 -0.98
C TYR A 423 -9.19 4.67 -0.05
N PHE A 424 -8.37 5.39 0.71
CA PHE A 424 -7.53 4.81 1.76
C PHE A 424 -8.26 4.97 3.12
N PRO A 425 -8.68 3.87 3.77
CA PRO A 425 -9.55 3.91 4.94
C PRO A 425 -8.78 4.28 6.21
N SER A 426 -9.51 4.66 7.27
CA SER A 426 -8.91 4.94 8.58
C SER A 426 -8.25 3.69 9.19
N ALA A 427 -7.40 3.89 10.19
CA ALA A 427 -6.70 2.81 10.89
C ALA A 427 -7.65 1.74 11.45
N ASP A 428 -8.79 2.13 12.02
CA ASP A 428 -9.79 1.19 12.57
C ASP A 428 -10.30 0.18 11.53
N VAL A 429 -10.44 0.62 10.28
CA VAL A 429 -10.92 -0.23 9.18
C VAL A 429 -9.76 -0.98 8.53
N PHE A 430 -8.64 -0.31 8.26
CA PHE A 430 -7.49 -0.94 7.61
C PHE A 430 -6.91 -2.08 8.46
N ASN A 431 -6.92 -1.93 9.79
CA ASN A 431 -6.36 -2.91 10.72
C ASN A 431 -7.15 -4.24 10.77
N VAL A 432 -8.32 -4.32 10.13
CA VAL A 432 -9.05 -5.58 9.92
C VAL A 432 -8.30 -6.50 8.94
N LEU A 433 -7.45 -5.97 8.05
CA LEU A 433 -6.65 -6.78 7.14
C LEU A 433 -5.67 -7.68 7.91
N PRO A 434 -5.64 -9.00 7.62
CA PRO A 434 -4.68 -9.91 8.25
C PRO A 434 -3.23 -9.50 7.98
N TRP A 435 -2.93 -9.19 6.72
CA TRP A 435 -1.58 -8.87 6.22
C TRP A 435 -1.24 -7.37 6.26
N ARG A 436 -1.88 -6.61 7.16
CA ARG A 436 -1.71 -5.15 7.26
C ARG A 436 -0.25 -4.74 7.47
N ARG A 437 0.52 -5.54 8.21
CA ARG A 437 1.92 -5.23 8.55
C ARG A 437 2.81 -5.36 7.31
N GLU A 438 2.61 -6.43 6.54
CA GLU A 438 3.32 -6.73 5.30
C GLU A 438 2.99 -5.70 4.21
N ILE A 439 1.71 -5.33 4.08
CA ILE A 439 1.27 -4.32 3.12
C ILE A 439 1.89 -2.97 3.44
N ILE A 440 1.84 -2.53 4.70
CA ILE A 440 2.39 -1.24 5.11
C ILE A 440 3.91 -1.24 5.03
N GLY A 441 4.56 -2.30 5.49
CA GLY A 441 6.00 -2.46 5.34
C GLY A 441 6.45 -2.40 3.88
N SER A 442 5.67 -2.99 2.97
CA SER A 442 5.90 -2.84 1.53
C SER A 442 5.75 -1.38 1.09
N LEU A 443 4.64 -0.71 1.40
CA LEU A 443 4.42 0.67 0.98
C LEU A 443 5.48 1.63 1.53
N LEU A 444 6.02 1.37 2.73
CA LEU A 444 7.15 2.11 3.30
C LEU A 444 8.47 1.91 2.54
N GLN A 445 8.53 0.95 1.61
CA GLN A 445 9.64 0.82 0.66
C GLN A 445 9.60 1.83 -0.49
N CYS A 446 8.55 2.65 -0.59
CA CYS A 446 8.44 3.77 -1.52
C CYS A 446 9.16 5.02 -0.99
N ASP A 447 9.64 5.85 -1.91
CA ASP A 447 10.23 7.17 -1.61
C ASP A 447 9.16 8.26 -1.59
N TYR A 448 8.07 8.05 -2.34
CA TYR A 448 6.93 8.97 -2.38
C TYR A 448 5.61 8.22 -2.50
N ILE A 449 4.61 8.58 -1.69
CA ILE A 449 3.27 8.00 -1.73
C ILE A 449 2.23 9.10 -1.91
N GLY A 450 1.45 9.02 -2.97
CA GLY A 450 0.38 9.96 -3.29
C GLY A 450 -1.02 9.37 -3.14
N PHE A 451 -1.95 10.23 -2.73
CA PHE A 451 -3.38 9.96 -2.60
C PHE A 451 -4.18 11.02 -3.34
N HIS A 452 -5.50 10.87 -3.46
CA HIS A 452 -6.33 11.91 -4.08
C HIS A 452 -6.55 13.13 -3.17
N ILE A 453 -6.76 12.90 -1.87
CA ILE A 453 -7.13 13.96 -0.93
C ILE A 453 -6.30 13.90 0.36
N PRO A 454 -6.13 15.03 1.07
CA PRO A 454 -5.35 15.09 2.31
C PRO A 454 -5.79 14.07 3.37
N ARG A 455 -7.10 13.84 3.52
CA ARG A 455 -7.67 12.85 4.45
C ARG A 455 -7.11 11.45 4.26
N GLN A 456 -6.89 11.02 3.01
CA GLN A 456 -6.36 9.69 2.71
C GLN A 456 -4.88 9.57 3.09
N SER A 457 -4.12 10.66 2.97
CA SER A 457 -2.72 10.73 3.42
C SER A 457 -2.63 10.60 4.94
N GLU A 458 -3.47 11.33 5.70
CA GLU A 458 -3.47 11.19 7.17
C GLU A 458 -3.95 9.82 7.62
N ASN A 459 -4.97 9.27 6.97
CA ASN A 459 -5.39 7.89 7.23
C ASN A 459 -4.21 6.90 7.05
N PHE A 460 -3.37 7.10 6.03
CA PHE A 460 -2.16 6.31 5.84
C PHE A 460 -1.17 6.49 6.98
N VAL A 461 -0.87 7.72 7.40
CA VAL A 461 0.04 7.97 8.54
C VAL A 461 -0.47 7.29 9.81
N ASP A 462 -1.77 7.37 10.08
CA ASP A 462 -2.38 6.71 11.24
C ASP A 462 -2.29 5.19 11.18
N VAL A 463 -2.45 4.60 10.00
CA VAL A 463 -2.21 3.16 9.79
C VAL A 463 -0.74 2.80 10.04
N VAL A 464 0.21 3.60 9.53
CA VAL A 464 1.64 3.36 9.72
C VAL A 464 2.02 3.40 11.20
N ARG A 465 1.45 4.34 11.99
CA ARG A 465 1.65 4.42 13.45
C ARG A 465 1.25 3.14 14.19
N GLY A 466 0.33 2.36 13.64
CA GLY A 466 -0.06 1.05 14.18
C GLY A 466 0.89 -0.10 13.84
N VAL A 467 1.85 0.11 12.93
CA VAL A 467 2.76 -0.93 12.40
C VAL A 467 4.21 -0.67 12.79
N ALA A 468 4.66 0.59 12.81
CA ALA A 468 6.03 0.97 13.13
C ALA A 468 6.09 2.31 13.87
N PRO A 469 7.18 2.59 14.62
CA PRO A 469 7.45 3.94 15.13
C PRO A 469 7.60 4.93 13.97
N VAL A 470 6.82 6.00 14.00
CA VAL A 470 6.81 7.04 12.96
C VAL A 470 7.23 8.37 13.57
N GLU A 471 8.20 9.01 12.93
CA GLU A 471 8.52 10.42 13.16
C GLU A 471 7.89 11.26 12.06
N VAL A 472 7.10 12.26 12.41
CA VAL A 472 6.55 13.24 11.45
C VAL A 472 7.62 14.32 11.23
N LEU A 473 8.19 14.36 10.03
CA LEU A 473 9.26 15.31 9.69
C LEU A 473 8.71 16.65 9.19
N GLU A 474 7.54 16.65 8.55
CA GLU A 474 6.96 17.84 7.95
C GLU A 474 5.43 17.75 7.88
N GLU A 475 4.76 18.83 8.29
CA GLU A 475 3.33 19.07 8.07
C GLU A 475 3.11 20.41 7.38
N LYS A 476 2.05 20.50 6.55
CA LYS A 476 1.65 21.73 5.85
C LYS A 476 0.15 21.95 5.96
N GLY A 477 -0.25 23.23 5.90
CA GLY A 477 -1.65 23.58 5.66
C GLY A 477 -2.08 23.06 4.29
N CYS A 478 -3.28 22.48 4.20
CA CYS A 478 -3.85 22.05 2.94
C CYS A 478 -4.04 23.25 2.01
N ALA A 479 -3.73 23.07 0.73
CA ALA A 479 -3.84 24.14 -0.26
C ALA A 479 -5.28 24.71 -0.31
N PRO A 480 -5.48 25.99 -0.65
CA PRO A 480 -6.82 26.60 -0.75
C PRO A 480 -7.80 25.87 -1.68
N ARG A 481 -7.30 24.97 -2.53
CA ARG A 481 -8.13 24.10 -3.39
C ARG A 481 -9.02 23.12 -2.61
N TYR A 482 -8.70 22.82 -1.35
CA TYR A 482 -9.46 21.84 -0.57
C TYR A 482 -10.48 22.50 0.37
N LEU A 483 -11.69 21.94 0.42
CA LEU A 483 -12.65 22.23 1.49
C LEU A 483 -12.11 21.67 2.81
N THR A 484 -12.08 22.52 3.84
CA THR A 484 -11.56 22.18 5.16
C THR A 484 -12.68 21.81 6.12
N TYR A 485 -13.57 22.75 6.42
CA TYR A 485 -14.68 22.58 7.36
C TYR A 485 -16.02 22.39 6.64
N GLY A 486 -16.92 21.58 7.22
CA GLY A 486 -18.26 21.35 6.67
C GLY A 486 -18.34 20.34 5.52
N CYS A 487 -17.25 19.61 5.24
CA CYS A 487 -17.19 18.48 4.31
C CYS A 487 -16.67 17.25 5.05
N ALA A 488 -17.35 16.10 4.96
CA ALA A 488 -16.95 14.88 5.68
C ALA A 488 -15.52 14.40 5.40
N VAL A 489 -14.98 14.69 4.21
CA VAL A 489 -13.61 14.33 3.82
C VAL A 489 -12.63 15.51 3.86
N GLY A 490 -13.08 16.69 4.32
CA GLY A 490 -12.27 17.89 4.42
C GLY A 490 -11.20 17.81 5.52
N LEU A 491 -10.11 18.54 5.33
CA LEU A 491 -8.99 18.62 6.26
C LEU A 491 -8.19 19.91 6.05
N ASP A 492 -7.71 20.53 7.13
CA ASP A 492 -7.00 21.82 7.11
C ASP A 492 -5.47 21.69 7.08
N ARG A 493 -4.91 20.57 7.57
CA ARG A 493 -3.47 20.28 7.58
C ARG A 493 -3.20 18.83 7.21
N MET A 494 -2.05 18.55 6.60
CA MET A 494 -1.60 17.20 6.33
C MET A 494 -0.09 17.04 6.53
N THR A 495 0.30 15.85 6.92
CA THR A 495 1.66 15.33 6.92
C THR A 495 2.16 15.21 5.48
N THR A 496 3.33 15.79 5.18
CA THR A 496 3.97 15.70 3.86
C THR A 496 5.26 14.90 3.88
N ARG A 497 5.84 14.65 5.05
CA ARG A 497 7.01 13.79 5.21
C ARG A 497 6.99 13.05 6.53
N ILE A 498 7.36 11.78 6.49
CA ILE A 498 7.57 10.92 7.65
C ILE A 498 8.96 10.29 7.61
N SER A 499 9.48 9.85 8.75
CA SER A 499 10.64 8.98 8.87
C SER A 499 10.23 7.69 9.54
N VAL A 500 10.56 6.55 8.93
CA VAL A 500 10.37 5.23 9.52
C VAL A 500 11.70 4.49 9.43
N HIS A 501 12.19 3.97 10.56
CA HIS A 501 13.51 3.35 10.67
C HIS A 501 14.64 4.21 10.09
N GLY A 502 14.54 5.54 10.26
CA GLY A 502 15.52 6.49 9.77
C GLY A 502 15.44 6.80 8.27
N ARG A 503 14.52 6.18 7.53
CA ARG A 503 14.27 6.45 6.12
C ARG A 503 13.18 7.51 5.94
N PRO A 504 13.48 8.65 5.29
CA PRO A 504 12.48 9.66 4.98
C PRO A 504 11.60 9.21 3.79
N ILE A 505 10.30 9.44 3.91
CA ILE A 505 9.29 9.13 2.90
C ILE A 505 8.42 10.37 2.69
N GLY A 506 8.24 10.77 1.43
CA GLY A 506 7.36 11.88 1.07
C GLY A 506 5.91 11.42 0.88
N LEU A 507 4.97 12.27 1.28
CA LEU A 507 3.52 12.05 1.14
C LEU A 507 2.87 13.22 0.40
N GLY A 508 1.78 12.97 -0.31
CA GLY A 508 1.03 14.05 -0.95
C GLY A 508 -0.40 13.71 -1.37
N ALA A 509 -1.19 14.77 -1.55
CA ALA A 509 -2.54 14.70 -2.08
C ALA A 509 -2.57 15.34 -3.48
N HIS A 510 -2.85 14.54 -4.50
CA HIS A 510 -2.91 14.91 -5.91
C HIS A 510 -4.21 14.34 -6.52
N PRO A 511 -5.33 15.08 -6.48
CA PRO A 511 -6.58 14.61 -7.06
C PRO A 511 -6.41 14.52 -8.58
N VAL A 512 -6.76 13.37 -9.16
CA VAL A 512 -6.63 13.17 -10.60
C VAL A 512 -7.55 14.17 -11.33
N GLY A 513 -6.98 14.82 -12.36
CA GLY A 513 -7.68 15.77 -13.23
C GLY A 513 -8.36 15.10 -14.42
N LEU A 514 -8.76 15.90 -15.41
CA LEU A 514 -9.31 15.43 -16.68
C LEU A 514 -8.49 15.96 -17.86
N ASP A 515 -8.57 15.25 -18.99
CA ASP A 515 -8.17 15.80 -20.28
C ASP A 515 -9.32 16.66 -20.84
N VAL A 516 -9.39 17.91 -20.37
CA VAL A 516 -10.42 18.87 -20.79
C VAL A 516 -10.32 19.18 -22.30
N GLY A 517 -9.11 19.14 -22.87
CA GLY A 517 -8.88 19.35 -24.29
C GLY A 517 -9.56 18.27 -25.14
N ARG A 518 -9.46 17.01 -24.74
CA ARG A 518 -10.12 15.90 -25.42
C ARG A 518 -11.65 15.99 -25.34
N ILE A 519 -12.21 16.40 -24.20
CA ILE A 519 -13.66 16.64 -24.09
C ILE A 519 -14.08 17.71 -25.09
N LYS A 520 -13.34 18.82 -25.16
CA LYS A 520 -13.58 19.90 -26.12
C LYS A 520 -13.58 19.38 -27.57
N THR A 521 -12.55 18.61 -27.95
CA THR A 521 -12.49 18.04 -29.30
C THR A 521 -13.68 17.15 -29.63
N ILE A 522 -14.14 16.32 -28.69
CA ILE A 522 -15.33 15.47 -28.93
C ILE A 522 -16.58 16.33 -29.12
N THR A 523 -16.74 17.37 -28.32
CA THR A 523 -17.90 18.26 -28.43
C THR A 523 -17.95 19.04 -29.74
N GLU A 524 -16.83 19.22 -30.43
CA GLU A 524 -16.76 19.92 -31.71
C GLU A 524 -17.07 19.01 -32.92
N THR A 525 -17.32 17.72 -32.70
CA THR A 525 -17.64 16.76 -33.79
C THR A 525 -19.11 16.83 -34.19
N ASP A 526 -19.39 16.67 -35.50
CA ASP A 526 -20.76 16.66 -36.05
C ASP A 526 -21.63 15.57 -35.40
N GLU A 527 -21.08 14.37 -35.19
CA GLU A 527 -21.77 13.26 -34.52
C GLU A 527 -22.26 13.64 -33.10
N CYS A 528 -21.42 14.36 -32.34
CA CYS A 528 -21.80 14.81 -31.00
C CYS A 528 -22.88 15.89 -31.05
N GLN A 529 -22.80 16.83 -32.00
CA GLN A 529 -23.80 17.89 -32.17
C GLN A 529 -25.16 17.32 -32.58
N GLU A 530 -25.19 16.38 -33.53
CA GLU A 530 -26.41 15.68 -33.94
C GLU A 530 -27.06 14.97 -32.75
N GLN A 531 -26.26 14.26 -31.95
CA GLN A 531 -26.76 13.56 -30.77
C GLN A 531 -27.30 14.51 -29.68
N ILE A 532 -26.66 15.68 -29.50
CA ILE A 532 -27.15 16.72 -28.60
C ILE A 532 -28.51 17.22 -29.05
N ASP A 533 -28.70 17.48 -30.35
CA ASP A 533 -29.96 17.97 -30.89
C ASP A 533 -31.08 16.92 -30.79
N GLU A 534 -30.77 15.65 -31.06
CA GLU A 534 -31.71 14.54 -30.86
C GLU A 534 -32.16 14.41 -29.42
N LEU A 535 -31.23 14.38 -28.46
CA LEU A 535 -31.56 14.25 -27.04
C LEU A 535 -32.32 15.47 -26.52
N ARG A 536 -31.96 16.68 -26.99
CA ARG A 536 -32.66 17.91 -26.63
C ARG A 536 -34.13 17.86 -27.05
N GLU A 537 -34.44 17.36 -28.25
CA GLU A 537 -35.82 17.21 -28.71
C GLU A 537 -36.57 16.12 -27.93
N GLN A 538 -35.93 14.98 -27.65
CA GLN A 538 -36.53 13.89 -26.87
C GLN A 538 -36.83 14.27 -25.41
N LEU A 539 -36.00 15.13 -24.81
CA LEU A 539 -36.06 15.48 -23.38
C LEU A 539 -36.67 16.86 -23.11
N LYS A 540 -37.07 17.63 -24.15
CA LYS A 540 -37.54 19.03 -24.05
C LYS A 540 -38.65 19.32 -23.02
N SER A 541 -39.42 18.32 -22.63
CA SER A 541 -40.61 18.46 -21.78
C SER A 541 -40.40 17.95 -20.35
N VAL A 542 -39.21 17.45 -20.03
CA VAL A 542 -38.87 16.91 -18.71
C VAL A 542 -37.55 17.48 -18.24
N ARG A 543 -37.41 17.67 -16.92
CA ARG A 543 -36.12 17.90 -16.29
C ARG A 543 -35.42 16.58 -16.06
N VAL A 544 -34.11 16.56 -16.29
CA VAL A 544 -33.29 15.35 -16.26
C VAL A 544 -32.43 15.36 -15.01
N VAL A 545 -32.62 14.35 -14.17
CA VAL A 545 -31.64 13.96 -13.16
C VAL A 545 -30.81 12.83 -13.76
N LEU A 546 -29.50 13.01 -13.84
CA LEU A 546 -28.58 12.02 -14.41
C LEU A 546 -27.70 11.40 -13.34
N SER A 547 -27.58 10.09 -13.39
CA SER A 547 -26.65 9.29 -12.58
C SER A 547 -25.91 8.34 -13.49
N VAL A 548 -24.58 8.31 -13.38
CA VAL A 548 -23.71 7.45 -14.18
C VAL A 548 -22.71 6.77 -13.24
N GLU A 549 -22.80 5.46 -13.14
CA GLU A 549 -21.98 4.69 -12.22
C GLU A 549 -21.84 3.23 -12.68
N ARG A 550 -20.92 2.49 -12.06
CA ARG A 550 -20.80 1.04 -12.26
C ARG A 550 -21.67 0.32 -11.25
N LEU A 551 -22.09 -0.90 -11.56
CA LEU A 551 -22.73 -1.78 -10.59
C LEU A 551 -21.73 -2.12 -9.48
N ASP A 552 -21.90 -1.45 -8.34
CA ASP A 552 -21.00 -1.56 -7.20
C ASP A 552 -21.72 -1.02 -5.95
N TYR A 553 -21.66 -1.75 -4.83
CA TYR A 553 -22.35 -1.36 -3.60
C TYR A 553 -21.83 -0.04 -3.02
N THR A 554 -20.61 0.35 -3.37
CA THR A 554 -20.02 1.65 -2.97
C THR A 554 -20.73 2.84 -3.60
N LYS A 555 -21.45 2.65 -4.71
CA LYS A 555 -22.06 3.74 -5.49
C LYS A 555 -23.43 4.20 -4.99
N GLY A 556 -24.04 3.46 -4.05
CA GLY A 556 -25.28 3.90 -3.41
C GLY A 556 -26.49 3.95 -4.35
N THR A 557 -26.46 3.26 -5.51
CA THR A 557 -27.54 3.28 -6.52
C THR A 557 -28.90 2.89 -5.95
N HIS A 558 -28.94 1.88 -5.07
CA HIS A 558 -30.19 1.48 -4.41
C HIS A 558 -30.74 2.60 -3.50
N ALA A 559 -29.90 3.18 -2.64
CA ALA A 559 -30.31 4.30 -1.77
C ALA A 559 -30.82 5.50 -2.58
N LYS A 560 -30.16 5.82 -3.69
CA LYS A 560 -30.56 6.85 -4.66
C LYS A 560 -31.96 6.62 -5.23
N LEU A 561 -32.26 5.40 -5.65
CA LEU A 561 -33.60 5.05 -6.16
C LEU A 561 -34.67 5.21 -5.09
N LEU A 562 -34.40 4.80 -3.85
CA LEU A 562 -35.33 4.98 -2.73
C LEU A 562 -35.58 6.46 -2.42
N ALA A 563 -34.52 7.29 -2.43
CA ALA A 563 -34.64 8.73 -2.22
C ALA A 563 -35.44 9.40 -3.36
N PHE A 564 -35.26 8.97 -4.61
CA PHE A 564 -36.07 9.46 -5.73
C PHE A 564 -37.55 9.06 -5.62
N GLU A 565 -37.83 7.84 -5.16
CA GLU A 565 -39.19 7.41 -4.86
C GLU A 565 -39.83 8.32 -3.79
N ALA A 566 -39.13 8.53 -2.68
CA ALA A 566 -39.57 9.40 -1.59
C ALA A 566 -39.74 10.87 -2.02
N LEU A 567 -38.91 11.35 -2.96
CA LEU A 567 -39.04 12.68 -3.55
C LEU A 567 -40.37 12.83 -4.29
N LEU A 568 -40.72 11.87 -5.16
CA LEU A 568 -41.97 11.91 -5.92
C LEU A 568 -43.21 11.78 -5.03
N GLU A 569 -43.11 11.08 -3.90
CA GLU A 569 -44.17 11.01 -2.89
C GLU A 569 -44.34 12.35 -2.16
N ALA A 570 -43.25 12.97 -1.74
CA ALA A 570 -43.26 14.23 -1.00
C ALA A 570 -43.63 15.43 -1.89
N HIS A 571 -43.31 15.37 -3.18
CA HIS A 571 -43.48 16.46 -4.15
C HIS A 571 -44.26 16.01 -5.40
N PRO A 572 -45.59 15.81 -5.28
CA PRO A 572 -46.43 15.38 -6.41
C PRO A 572 -46.38 16.33 -7.61
N GLU A 573 -45.99 17.59 -7.41
CA GLU A 573 -45.81 18.58 -8.48
C GLU A 573 -44.70 18.23 -9.49
N LEU A 574 -43.79 17.32 -9.13
CA LEU A 574 -42.70 16.82 -9.97
C LEU A 574 -43.12 15.66 -10.87
N ILE A 575 -44.22 14.99 -10.55
CA ILE A 575 -44.75 13.85 -11.31
C ILE A 575 -45.10 14.34 -12.73
N GLY A 576 -44.58 13.66 -13.76
CA GLY A 576 -44.73 14.06 -15.16
C GLY A 576 -43.72 15.10 -15.65
N LYS A 577 -42.85 15.63 -14.78
CA LYS A 577 -41.94 16.74 -15.09
C LYS A 577 -40.46 16.45 -14.83
N VAL A 578 -40.14 15.41 -14.06
CA VAL A 578 -38.75 15.06 -13.72
C VAL A 578 -38.52 13.59 -14.04
N THR A 579 -37.42 13.27 -14.70
CA THR A 579 -37.02 11.89 -15.00
C THR A 579 -35.62 11.63 -14.48
N LEU A 580 -35.44 10.54 -13.76
CA LEU A 580 -34.13 10.01 -13.40
C LEU A 580 -33.63 9.08 -14.51
N ILE A 581 -32.56 9.49 -15.19
CA ILE A 581 -31.79 8.63 -16.09
C ILE A 581 -30.64 8.04 -15.27
N ASN A 582 -30.65 6.72 -15.08
CA ASN A 582 -29.61 6.02 -14.34
C ASN A 582 -28.88 5.05 -15.27
N ILE A 583 -27.66 5.40 -15.66
CA ILE A 583 -26.77 4.56 -16.45
C ILE A 583 -25.89 3.75 -15.48
N CYS A 584 -26.10 2.44 -15.45
CA CYS A 584 -25.37 1.50 -14.62
C CYS A 584 -24.53 0.57 -15.50
N VAL A 585 -23.21 0.71 -15.44
CA VAL A 585 -22.29 -0.13 -16.21
C VAL A 585 -22.14 -1.49 -15.53
N PRO A 586 -22.39 -2.62 -16.23
CA PRO A 586 -22.27 -3.96 -15.66
C PRO A 586 -20.89 -4.27 -15.08
N ALA A 587 -20.86 -5.07 -14.01
CA ALA A 587 -19.64 -5.70 -13.54
C ALA A 587 -19.18 -6.80 -14.52
N ALA A 588 -17.95 -7.32 -14.35
CA ALA A 588 -17.51 -8.49 -15.10
C ALA A 588 -18.42 -9.68 -14.78
N ARG A 589 -18.73 -10.54 -15.77
CA ARG A 589 -19.72 -11.63 -15.63
C ARG A 589 -19.40 -12.61 -14.50
N GLU A 590 -18.13 -12.72 -14.14
CA GLU A 590 -17.65 -13.61 -13.08
C GLU A 590 -17.79 -13.02 -11.67
N MET A 591 -18.19 -11.75 -11.52
CA MET A 591 -18.31 -11.05 -10.24
C MET A 591 -19.71 -11.16 -9.65
N THR A 592 -20.03 -12.32 -9.06
CA THR A 592 -21.35 -12.63 -8.48
C THR A 592 -21.67 -11.87 -7.19
N ILE A 593 -20.67 -11.23 -6.55
CA ILE A 593 -20.85 -10.43 -5.32
C ILE A 593 -21.86 -9.26 -5.48
N TYR A 594 -22.17 -8.87 -6.72
CA TYR A 594 -23.10 -7.78 -7.02
C TYR A 594 -24.51 -8.24 -7.42
N ASP A 595 -24.76 -9.55 -7.52
CA ASP A 595 -26.04 -10.09 -8.04
C ASP A 595 -27.23 -9.69 -7.16
N GLU A 596 -27.07 -9.74 -5.83
CA GLU A 596 -28.11 -9.32 -4.89
C GLU A 596 -28.45 -7.82 -5.05
N LEU A 597 -27.42 -6.98 -5.19
CA LEU A 597 -27.60 -5.55 -5.38
C LEU A 597 -28.32 -5.25 -6.70
N LEU A 598 -27.98 -5.95 -7.78
CA LEU A 598 -28.66 -5.80 -9.07
C LEU A 598 -30.15 -6.14 -8.93
N GLY A 599 -30.49 -7.23 -8.24
CA GLY A 599 -31.87 -7.60 -7.97
C GLY A 599 -32.64 -6.52 -7.19
N GLN A 600 -32.02 -5.93 -6.17
CA GLN A 600 -32.60 -4.83 -5.40
C GLN A 600 -32.84 -3.58 -6.27
N ILE A 601 -31.89 -3.24 -7.14
CA ILE A 601 -31.99 -2.12 -8.08
C ILE A 601 -33.12 -2.34 -9.07
N GLU A 602 -33.18 -3.49 -9.74
CA GLU A 602 -34.22 -3.81 -10.73
C GLU A 602 -35.62 -3.80 -10.11
N GLN A 603 -35.76 -4.35 -8.89
CA GLN A 603 -37.01 -4.30 -8.15
C GLN A 603 -37.43 -2.87 -7.81
N ALA A 604 -36.50 -2.03 -7.35
CA ALA A 604 -36.79 -0.63 -7.05
C ALA A 604 -37.21 0.14 -8.31
N VAL A 605 -36.49 -0.03 -9.43
CA VAL A 605 -36.85 0.57 -10.73
C VAL A 605 -38.27 0.14 -11.16
N GLY A 606 -38.55 -1.17 -11.11
CA GLY A 606 -39.86 -1.72 -11.47
C GLY A 606 -40.98 -1.18 -10.58
N ARG A 607 -40.75 -1.09 -9.27
CA ARG A 607 -41.69 -0.53 -8.29
C ARG A 607 -41.99 0.94 -8.56
N ILE A 608 -40.96 1.78 -8.72
CA ILE A 608 -41.12 3.22 -8.95
C ILE A 608 -41.87 3.47 -10.26
N ASN A 609 -41.43 2.81 -11.34
CA ASN A 609 -42.11 2.94 -12.63
C ASN A 609 -43.55 2.43 -12.58
N GLY A 610 -43.82 1.30 -11.91
CA GLY A 610 -45.18 0.77 -11.74
C GLY A 610 -46.12 1.71 -10.98
N ARG A 611 -45.61 2.44 -9.99
CA ARG A 611 -46.41 3.39 -9.16
C ARG A 611 -46.66 4.73 -9.85
N PHE A 612 -45.63 5.30 -10.49
CA PHE A 612 -45.67 6.72 -10.89
C PHE A 612 -45.85 6.95 -12.40
N SER A 613 -45.55 5.99 -13.27
CA SER A 613 -45.59 6.21 -14.73
C SER A 613 -46.93 6.75 -15.23
N ARG A 614 -46.86 7.50 -16.34
CA ARG A 614 -48.01 8.03 -17.09
C ARG A 614 -47.80 7.72 -18.57
N VAL A 615 -48.86 7.81 -19.37
CA VAL A 615 -48.74 7.65 -20.83
C VAL A 615 -47.75 8.69 -21.35
N GLY A 616 -46.66 8.23 -21.96
CA GLY A 616 -45.61 9.08 -22.51
C GLY A 616 -44.56 9.58 -21.50
N TRP A 617 -44.62 9.17 -20.23
CA TRP A 617 -43.62 9.55 -19.22
C TRP A 617 -43.26 8.40 -18.28
N THR A 618 -41.96 8.09 -18.23
CA THR A 618 -41.38 7.10 -17.33
C THR A 618 -40.48 7.81 -16.31
N PRO A 619 -40.73 7.67 -15.00
CA PRO A 619 -39.99 8.39 -13.97
C PRO A 619 -38.54 7.94 -13.85
N VAL A 620 -38.24 6.64 -14.04
CA VAL A 620 -36.87 6.10 -14.01
C VAL A 620 -36.54 5.39 -15.31
N GLN A 621 -35.57 5.92 -16.04
CA GLN A 621 -34.95 5.27 -17.20
C GLN A 621 -33.64 4.61 -16.77
N PHE A 622 -33.67 3.31 -16.56
CA PHE A 622 -32.51 2.52 -16.11
C PHE A 622 -31.85 1.83 -17.30
N PHE A 623 -30.56 2.10 -17.50
CA PHE A 623 -29.76 1.48 -18.57
C PHE A 623 -28.66 0.63 -17.95
N TYR A 624 -28.77 -0.70 -18.07
CA TYR A 624 -27.74 -1.65 -17.62
C TYR A 624 -26.78 -2.01 -18.77
N ARG A 625 -25.99 -1.02 -19.19
CA ARG A 625 -25.02 -1.16 -20.29
C ARG A 625 -23.94 -0.08 -20.20
N ALA A 626 -22.78 -0.34 -20.80
CA ALA A 626 -21.81 0.70 -21.06
C ALA A 626 -22.36 1.66 -22.13
N VAL A 627 -22.24 2.96 -21.88
CA VAL A 627 -22.51 4.01 -22.88
C VAL A 627 -21.15 4.58 -23.29
N PRO A 628 -20.82 4.63 -24.60
CA PRO A 628 -19.59 5.23 -25.07
C PRO A 628 -19.46 6.67 -24.59
N PHE A 629 -18.24 7.08 -24.22
CA PHE A 629 -18.02 8.40 -23.63
C PHE A 629 -18.46 9.56 -24.54
N LYS A 630 -18.28 9.42 -25.86
CA LYS A 630 -18.73 10.42 -26.84
C LYS A 630 -20.24 10.68 -26.78
N GLU A 631 -21.01 9.62 -26.51
CA GLU A 631 -22.46 9.70 -26.35
C GLU A 631 -22.82 10.29 -24.97
N LEU A 632 -22.05 9.91 -23.96
CA LEU A 632 -22.26 10.34 -22.57
C LEU A 632 -22.14 11.86 -22.39
N ILE A 633 -21.28 12.52 -23.17
CA ILE A 633 -21.16 13.99 -23.20
C ILE A 633 -22.52 14.66 -23.47
N ALA A 634 -23.29 14.13 -24.42
CA ALA A 634 -24.60 14.69 -24.74
C ALA A 634 -25.58 14.54 -23.57
N TYR A 635 -25.56 13.40 -22.87
CA TYR A 635 -26.32 13.21 -21.63
C TYR A 635 -25.89 14.17 -20.52
N TYR A 636 -24.58 14.37 -20.33
CA TYR A 636 -24.06 15.32 -19.35
C TYR A 636 -24.59 16.73 -19.63
N LEU A 637 -24.65 17.16 -20.89
CA LEU A 637 -25.20 18.48 -21.24
C LEU A 637 -26.71 18.59 -20.96
N MET A 638 -27.49 17.53 -21.22
CA MET A 638 -28.94 17.54 -21.01
C MET A 638 -29.34 17.46 -19.53
N ALA A 639 -28.45 17.06 -18.64
CA ALA A 639 -28.76 16.89 -17.23
C ALA A 639 -28.90 18.23 -16.48
N ASP A 640 -30.11 18.52 -16.00
CA ASP A 640 -30.38 19.63 -15.09
C ASP A 640 -29.72 19.42 -13.73
N VAL A 641 -29.69 18.16 -13.25
CA VAL A 641 -28.99 17.76 -12.03
C VAL A 641 -28.16 16.51 -12.31
N MET A 642 -26.85 16.60 -12.09
CA MET A 642 -25.99 15.43 -11.99
C MET A 642 -25.98 14.95 -10.54
N TRP A 643 -26.37 13.70 -10.31
CA TRP A 643 -26.59 13.15 -8.98
C TRP A 643 -25.62 12.00 -8.66
N ILE A 644 -24.46 12.38 -8.13
CA ILE A 644 -23.34 11.48 -7.82
C ILE A 644 -23.28 11.23 -6.32
N THR A 645 -23.84 10.11 -5.87
CA THR A 645 -24.05 9.87 -4.44
C THR A 645 -23.44 8.56 -3.92
N PRO A 646 -22.15 8.29 -4.21
CA PRO A 646 -21.49 7.10 -3.67
C PRO A 646 -21.40 7.16 -2.15
N LEU A 647 -21.59 6.01 -1.49
CA LEU A 647 -21.38 5.85 -0.05
C LEU A 647 -19.90 6.04 0.32
N ARG A 648 -18.99 5.68 -0.59
CA ARG A 648 -17.56 5.97 -0.49
C ARG A 648 -16.94 5.97 -1.87
N ASP A 649 -16.07 6.94 -2.17
CA ASP A 649 -15.33 6.97 -3.44
C ASP A 649 -13.95 7.61 -3.26
N GLY A 650 -12.93 7.07 -3.92
CA GLY A 650 -11.57 7.60 -3.85
C GLY A 650 -11.48 9.04 -4.38
N LEU A 651 -12.21 9.33 -5.46
CA LEU A 651 -12.34 10.67 -6.06
C LEU A 651 -13.71 10.87 -6.71
N ASN A 652 -13.99 10.13 -7.81
CA ASN A 652 -15.12 10.27 -8.75
C ASN A 652 -14.87 11.23 -9.93
N LEU A 653 -14.41 10.68 -11.07
CA LEU A 653 -14.15 11.44 -12.29
C LEU A 653 -15.42 11.82 -13.06
N VAL A 654 -16.50 11.05 -12.93
CA VAL A 654 -17.80 11.34 -13.57
C VAL A 654 -18.33 12.72 -13.13
N ALA A 655 -18.18 13.07 -11.85
CA ALA A 655 -18.52 14.41 -11.35
C ALA A 655 -17.74 15.52 -12.06
N LYS A 656 -16.42 15.33 -12.26
CA LYS A 656 -15.57 16.28 -12.99
C LYS A 656 -15.92 16.32 -14.48
N GLU A 657 -16.27 15.18 -15.10
CA GLU A 657 -16.62 15.09 -16.52
C GLU A 657 -17.89 15.90 -16.80
N TYR A 658 -18.91 15.75 -15.96
CA TYR A 658 -20.14 16.54 -16.04
C TYR A 658 -19.85 18.04 -15.96
N VAL A 659 -19.06 18.46 -14.97
CA VAL A 659 -18.68 19.87 -14.78
C VAL A 659 -17.91 20.41 -15.99
N ALA A 660 -16.96 19.65 -16.52
CA ALA A 660 -16.20 20.03 -17.70
C ALA A 660 -17.10 20.21 -18.92
N THR A 661 -18.00 19.26 -19.19
CA THR A 661 -18.94 19.34 -20.32
C THR A 661 -19.89 20.53 -20.19
N GLN A 662 -20.51 20.71 -19.02
CA GLN A 662 -21.42 21.84 -18.76
C GLN A 662 -20.69 23.18 -18.91
N GLY A 663 -19.48 23.30 -18.36
CA GLY A 663 -18.69 24.53 -18.47
C GLY A 663 -18.24 24.86 -19.90
N LEU A 664 -17.75 23.86 -20.65
CA LEU A 664 -17.30 24.05 -22.03
C LEU A 664 -18.43 24.46 -22.99
N LEU A 665 -19.64 23.94 -22.76
CA LEU A 665 -20.79 24.15 -23.65
C LEU A 665 -21.77 25.22 -23.15
N GLY A 666 -21.41 25.96 -22.09
CA GLY A 666 -22.25 27.03 -21.55
C GLY A 666 -23.58 26.50 -20.97
N GLY A 667 -23.56 25.31 -20.40
CA GLY A 667 -24.69 24.69 -19.71
C GLY A 667 -25.04 25.40 -18.39
N THR A 668 -26.11 24.94 -17.73
CA THR A 668 -26.64 25.57 -16.49
C THR A 668 -27.12 24.56 -15.46
N GLY A 669 -26.59 23.33 -15.53
CA GLY A 669 -26.96 22.26 -14.62
C GLY A 669 -26.29 22.36 -13.24
N THR A 670 -26.76 21.53 -12.31
CA THR A 670 -26.29 21.49 -10.91
C THR A 670 -25.63 20.16 -10.61
N LEU A 671 -24.52 20.17 -9.88
CA LEU A 671 -23.93 18.96 -9.32
C LEU A 671 -24.40 18.76 -7.86
N VAL A 672 -25.09 17.66 -7.61
CA VAL A 672 -25.34 17.12 -6.26
C VAL A 672 -24.37 15.97 -6.03
N LEU A 673 -23.52 16.09 -5.00
CA LEU A 673 -22.35 15.24 -4.79
C LEU A 673 -22.32 14.69 -3.35
N SER A 674 -22.02 13.40 -3.21
CA SER A 674 -21.75 12.81 -1.90
C SER A 674 -20.57 13.49 -1.21
N GLU A 675 -20.72 13.86 0.06
CA GLU A 675 -19.62 14.35 0.90
C GLU A 675 -18.53 13.29 1.17
N PHE A 676 -18.78 12.02 0.80
CA PHE A 676 -17.84 10.90 0.93
C PHE A 676 -17.14 10.53 -0.39
N ALA A 677 -17.35 11.31 -1.46
CA ALA A 677 -16.54 11.25 -2.67
C ALA A 677 -15.31 12.15 -2.53
N GLY A 678 -14.11 11.68 -2.89
CA GLY A 678 -12.92 12.52 -2.82
C GLY A 678 -13.01 13.82 -3.63
N ALA A 679 -13.80 13.86 -4.71
CA ALA A 679 -14.04 15.07 -5.48
C ALA A 679 -14.76 16.16 -4.67
N ALA A 680 -15.51 15.80 -3.62
CA ALA A 680 -16.14 16.77 -2.72
C ALA A 680 -15.12 17.63 -1.97
N ALA A 681 -13.90 17.12 -1.77
CA ALA A 681 -12.83 17.92 -1.19
C ALA A 681 -12.39 19.07 -2.11
N GLU A 682 -12.58 18.99 -3.43
CA GLU A 682 -12.04 19.95 -4.40
C GLU A 682 -13.14 20.78 -5.10
N LEU A 683 -14.32 20.20 -5.31
CA LEU A 683 -15.39 20.77 -6.14
C LEU A 683 -16.26 21.79 -5.37
N HIS A 684 -15.69 22.96 -5.13
CA HIS A 684 -16.38 24.09 -4.49
C HIS A 684 -17.52 24.55 -5.42
N GLY A 685 -18.74 24.60 -4.90
CA GLY A 685 -19.96 24.92 -5.66
C GLY A 685 -20.96 23.76 -5.77
N ALA A 686 -20.52 22.52 -5.56
CA ALA A 686 -21.43 21.36 -5.50
C ALA A 686 -22.40 21.46 -4.32
N LEU A 687 -23.61 20.91 -4.48
CA LEU A 687 -24.52 20.66 -3.37
C LEU A 687 -24.10 19.34 -2.71
N LEU A 688 -23.43 19.42 -1.56
CA LEU A 688 -23.01 18.24 -0.82
C LEU A 688 -24.19 17.55 -0.16
N THR A 689 -24.21 16.23 -0.18
CA THR A 689 -25.22 15.41 0.48
C THR A 689 -24.59 14.22 1.20
N ASN A 690 -25.19 13.82 2.31
CA ASN A 690 -24.90 12.59 3.04
C ASN A 690 -25.75 11.43 2.48
N PRO A 691 -25.18 10.50 1.70
CA PRO A 691 -25.91 9.36 1.14
C PRO A 691 -26.32 8.31 2.19
N HIS A 692 -25.89 8.44 3.45
CA HIS A 692 -26.35 7.62 4.57
C HIS A 692 -27.61 8.17 5.24
N ASP A 693 -28.01 9.41 4.93
CA ASP A 693 -29.28 9.99 5.36
C ASP A 693 -30.24 10.07 4.16
N PRO A 694 -31.25 9.17 4.07
CA PRO A 694 -32.22 9.20 2.98
C PRO A 694 -33.00 10.52 2.88
N HIS A 695 -33.17 11.26 3.98
CA HIS A 695 -33.86 12.56 3.96
C HIS A 695 -32.99 13.63 3.33
N ASP A 696 -31.72 13.72 3.74
CA ASP A 696 -30.78 14.66 3.14
C ASP A 696 -30.55 14.39 1.65
N LEU A 697 -30.45 13.11 1.28
CA LEU A 697 -30.32 12.67 -0.11
C LEU A 697 -31.50 13.13 -0.98
N ARG A 698 -32.72 12.99 -0.47
CA ARG A 698 -33.96 13.47 -1.11
C ARG A 698 -34.01 15.00 -1.17
N ASP A 699 -33.78 15.66 -0.05
CA ASP A 699 -34.00 17.10 0.11
C ASP A 699 -32.95 17.90 -0.66
N THR A 700 -31.69 17.44 -0.69
CA THR A 700 -30.64 18.07 -1.49
C THR A 700 -30.89 17.91 -2.99
N LEU A 701 -31.45 16.78 -3.44
CA LEU A 701 -31.91 16.65 -4.83
C LEU A 701 -33.05 17.62 -5.14
N TYR A 702 -34.01 17.80 -4.22
CA TYR A 702 -35.08 18.80 -4.39
C TYR A 702 -34.52 20.21 -4.51
N ILE A 703 -33.54 20.58 -3.67
CA ILE A 703 -32.83 21.86 -3.77
C ILE A 703 -32.18 22.00 -5.14
N GLY A 704 -31.41 21.01 -5.61
CA GLY A 704 -30.78 21.02 -6.92
C GLY A 704 -31.77 21.23 -8.08
N LEU A 705 -32.95 20.62 -7.99
CA LEU A 705 -34.03 20.80 -8.96
C LEU A 705 -34.70 22.17 -8.89
N THR A 706 -34.64 22.87 -7.76
CA THR A 706 -35.38 24.12 -7.50
C THR A 706 -34.50 25.37 -7.47
N LEU A 707 -33.17 25.22 -7.54
CA LEU A 707 -32.22 26.32 -7.62
C LEU A 707 -32.58 27.33 -8.71
N GLY A 708 -32.39 28.62 -8.42
CA GLY A 708 -32.52 29.68 -9.42
C GLY A 708 -31.39 29.61 -10.46
N LYS A 709 -31.67 30.04 -11.69
CA LYS A 709 -30.69 30.02 -12.81
C LYS A 709 -29.37 30.70 -12.45
N ALA A 710 -29.43 31.89 -11.83
CA ALA A 710 -28.24 32.66 -11.47
C ALA A 710 -27.34 31.92 -10.45
N GLU A 711 -27.95 31.19 -9.51
CA GLU A 711 -27.18 30.40 -8.54
C GLU A 711 -26.55 29.17 -9.19
N ARG A 712 -27.26 28.48 -10.09
CA ARG A 712 -26.70 27.36 -10.85
C ARG A 712 -25.51 27.79 -11.71
N GLU A 713 -25.63 28.91 -12.42
CA GLU A 713 -24.54 29.47 -13.23
C GLU A 713 -23.33 29.85 -12.38
N ALA A 714 -23.54 30.47 -11.21
CA ALA A 714 -22.46 30.82 -10.30
C ALA A 714 -21.71 29.58 -9.78
N ARG A 715 -22.45 28.58 -9.31
CA ARG A 715 -21.89 27.29 -8.82
C ARG A 715 -21.13 26.55 -9.92
N LEU A 716 -21.72 26.44 -11.11
CA LEU A 716 -21.08 25.76 -12.24
C LEU A 716 -19.80 26.47 -12.67
N LYS A 717 -19.79 27.81 -12.67
CA LYS A 717 -18.58 28.59 -13.02
C LYS A 717 -17.44 28.33 -12.03
N GLU A 718 -17.73 28.26 -10.74
CA GLU A 718 -16.76 27.93 -9.70
C GLU A 718 -16.20 26.51 -9.88
N LEU A 719 -17.10 25.53 -10.02
CA LEU A 719 -16.77 24.13 -10.29
C LEU A 719 -15.89 23.98 -11.53
N PHE A 720 -16.26 24.63 -12.64
CA PHE A 720 -15.54 24.53 -13.90
C PHE A 720 -14.16 25.19 -13.83
N GLY A 721 -14.02 26.32 -13.13
CA GLY A 721 -12.73 26.96 -12.91
C GLY A 721 -11.75 26.02 -12.20
N ILE A 722 -12.22 25.24 -11.22
CA ILE A 722 -11.44 24.23 -10.51
C ILE A 722 -11.03 23.10 -11.47
N VAL A 723 -11.99 22.49 -12.17
CA VAL A 723 -11.73 21.34 -13.07
C VAL A 723 -10.81 21.72 -14.23
N GLN A 724 -10.94 22.94 -14.76
CA GLN A 724 -10.10 23.45 -15.83
C GLN A 724 -8.66 23.71 -15.37
N HIS A 725 -8.48 24.23 -14.15
CA HIS A 725 -7.17 24.55 -13.60
C HIS A 725 -6.42 23.30 -13.11
N ASN A 726 -7.13 22.34 -12.52
CA ASN A 726 -6.59 21.08 -12.02
C ASN A 726 -6.81 19.95 -13.04
N ASP A 727 -6.30 20.17 -14.25
CA ASP A 727 -6.35 19.20 -15.33
C ASP A 727 -5.39 18.01 -15.11
N ILE A 728 -5.40 17.08 -16.06
CA ILE A 728 -4.60 15.87 -15.95
C ILE A 728 -3.10 16.11 -16.02
N LYS A 729 -2.68 17.13 -16.77
CA LYS A 729 -1.27 17.49 -16.88
C LYS A 729 -0.76 18.01 -15.54
N ARG A 730 -1.53 18.89 -14.89
CA ARG A 730 -1.19 19.45 -13.59
C ARG A 730 -1.07 18.37 -12.51
N TRP A 731 -2.00 17.40 -12.48
CA TRP A 731 -1.92 16.26 -11.56
C TRP A 731 -0.57 15.53 -11.69
N GLY A 732 -0.16 15.29 -12.94
CA GLY A 732 1.09 14.66 -13.27
C GLY A 732 2.34 15.42 -12.86
N ASP A 733 2.38 16.69 -13.25
CA ASP A 733 3.49 17.59 -12.95
C ASP A 733 3.69 17.73 -11.43
N GLU A 734 2.62 17.97 -10.68
CA GLU A 734 2.65 18.10 -9.21
C GLU A 734 3.09 16.81 -8.53
N PHE A 735 2.62 15.65 -8.98
CA PHE A 735 3.05 14.37 -8.43
C PHE A 735 4.54 14.12 -8.68
N LEU A 736 5.00 14.25 -9.92
CA LEU A 736 6.41 14.01 -10.28
C LEU A 736 7.35 15.06 -9.65
N GLU A 737 6.88 16.29 -9.44
CA GLU A 737 7.61 17.28 -8.66
C GLU A 737 7.74 16.85 -7.19
N GLY A 738 6.68 16.35 -6.57
CA GLY A 738 6.71 15.76 -5.23
C GLY A 738 7.72 14.62 -5.11
N VAL A 739 7.74 13.71 -6.11
CA VAL A 739 8.69 12.59 -6.20
C VAL A 739 10.14 13.08 -6.29
N ARG A 740 10.42 14.08 -7.13
CA ARG A 740 11.77 14.67 -7.26
C ARG A 740 12.22 15.34 -5.96
N HIS A 741 11.33 16.12 -5.35
CA HIS A 741 11.63 16.86 -4.13
C HIS A 741 11.90 15.91 -2.95
N ALA A 742 11.09 14.86 -2.78
CA ALA A 742 11.30 13.85 -1.75
C ALA A 742 12.67 13.17 -1.89
N ARG A 743 13.10 12.87 -3.13
CA ARG A 743 14.42 12.28 -3.39
C ARG A 743 15.57 13.21 -2.98
N VAL A 744 15.50 14.51 -3.31
CA VAL A 744 16.52 15.49 -2.93
C VAL A 744 16.66 15.56 -1.40
N LEU A 745 15.53 15.71 -0.72
CA LEU A 745 15.49 15.81 0.74
C LEU A 745 15.95 14.53 1.45
N ALA A 746 15.72 13.36 0.83
CA ALA A 746 16.21 12.09 1.35
C ALA A 746 17.75 12.00 1.28
N LEU A 747 18.35 12.46 0.19
CA LEU A 747 19.80 12.50 0.03
C LEU A 747 20.45 13.49 1.02
N GLU A 748 19.83 14.64 1.25
CA GLU A 748 20.28 15.60 2.26
C GLU A 748 20.21 15.02 3.68
N HIS A 749 19.09 14.38 4.04
CA HIS A 749 18.92 13.74 5.35
C HIS A 749 19.95 12.62 5.62
N LEU A 750 20.32 11.87 4.58
CA LEU A 750 21.36 10.85 4.69
C LEU A 750 22.75 11.47 4.87
N ALA A 751 23.05 12.59 4.19
CA ALA A 751 24.31 13.30 4.36
C ALA A 751 24.48 13.85 5.79
N ASP A 752 23.42 14.42 6.37
CA ASP A 752 23.43 14.99 7.72
C ASP A 752 23.64 13.94 8.83
N LYS A 753 23.34 12.66 8.57
CA LYS A 753 23.58 11.56 9.53
C LYS A 753 24.97 10.95 9.45
N VAL A 754 25.70 11.20 8.35
CA VAL A 754 27.07 10.68 8.13
C VAL A 754 28.12 11.72 8.53
N ALA A 755 27.75 13.00 8.59
CA ALA A 755 28.56 14.10 9.13
C ALA A 755 28.47 14.18 10.65
#